data_AF-A0A7V4FJN8-F1
#
_entry.id   AF-A0A7V4FJN8-F1
#
_cell.length_a   1.000
_cell.length_b   1.000
_cell.length_c   1.000
_cell.angle_alpha   90.00
_cell.angle_beta   90.00
_cell.angle_gamma   90.00
#
_symmetry.space_group_name_H-M   'P 1'
#
loop_
_entity.id
_entity.type
_entity.pdbx_description
1 polymer ?
#
loop_
_entity_poly.entity_id
_entity_poly.type
_entity_poly.pdbx_seq_one_letter_code
_entity_poly.pdbx_strand_id
1 'polypeptide(L)'
;MDEKLETLDLILFSTGLSIALLMLLGLLTNGLAPLFGIYNPLSTLPLLIVFSIFIILGGIGACLKSSKSPKFEISFSPPILLLTGLLFFSVAGAMIVNVYGSNVFLLLMIIIIAIVFTVSLIAKNLPSGYYSTATFVIALSLLWHTSLISNYIVGFNSDVPRELYIFKNTLGRTYWEHVNPYFGNSQSGRIHAMLSVTILPTVYSTLLNLEATWVFKVIFPLIFSLVPLGLYKLYVSLFDEKRAFASVFFFMSYEVFYTEMLGLNRQIIGELFFVLLLFTILAKKLTGASKMLCFALFSFGLVTSHYGVAEIFLFLILFTFLPLFILKRESKRISFGMVILFFVLMFSWYLYIANQVVFDSILEYGEYVRDQLQDFLNPVSRGTEVMRGLGLESPPTIWNMISRVFAYITEFLIVVGFLDLVFMKRKMFVRDYIILNIIAMTLLSALIVVPGLANTMNMTRFYHILLFILSPMCVVGAEFICHRLSKNKEKLYASVVLITVLMLYFLFQTSFVYEIVGVKSWSLPLSKYRMQPLELYTQFGYSSEPCVFSAQWLARNINVKVAKIHADVSTRNNVLFSYGMVTKEEVFVLSNVTTVKNSEIVYFGRLNLIDGVILGTRYAWNISDLTFLQNINTIYSNGESGIYQGVD
;
A
#
# COMPACT_ATOMS: atom_id res chain seq x y z
N MET A 1 6.06 33.02 8.21
CA MET A 1 6.23 31.56 7.99
C MET A 1 5.04 30.92 8.67
N ASP A 2 4.13 30.32 7.90
CA ASP A 2 2.74 30.15 8.32
C ASP A 2 2.53 29.21 9.50
N GLU A 3 1.74 29.67 10.48
CA GLU A 3 1.29 28.93 11.65
C GLU A 3 0.65 27.56 11.29
N LYS A 4 -0.02 27.49 10.12
CA LYS A 4 -0.61 26.25 9.58
C LYS A 4 0.40 25.22 9.09
N LEU A 5 1.58 25.64 8.64
CA LEU A 5 2.67 24.70 8.31
C LEU A 5 3.14 23.99 9.59
N GLU A 6 3.11 24.66 10.75
CA GLU A 6 3.39 24.03 12.05
C GLU A 6 2.25 23.10 12.50
N THR A 7 1.00 23.43 12.19
CA THR A 7 -0.15 22.55 12.45
C THR A 7 -0.03 21.24 11.66
N LEU A 8 0.43 21.28 10.41
CA LEU A 8 0.60 20.07 9.61
C LEU A 8 1.73 19.18 10.14
N ASP A 9 2.82 19.80 10.62
CA ASP A 9 3.90 19.09 11.33
C ASP A 9 3.34 18.35 12.54
N LEU A 10 2.52 19.05 13.34
CA LEU A 10 1.89 18.49 14.52
C LEU A 10 0.98 17.31 14.18
N ILE A 11 0.13 17.42 13.16
CA ILE A 11 -0.78 16.33 12.74
C ILE A 11 0.04 15.10 12.33
N LEU A 12 0.99 15.26 11.40
CA LEU A 12 1.76 14.13 10.87
C LEU A 12 2.59 13.44 11.96
N PHE A 13 3.32 14.20 12.79
CA PHE A 13 4.13 13.62 13.85
C PHE A 13 3.27 13.03 14.97
N SER A 14 2.18 13.69 15.38
CA SER A 14 1.32 13.16 16.45
C SER A 14 0.63 11.87 16.02
N THR A 15 0.11 11.79 14.79
CA THR A 15 -0.50 10.57 14.26
C THR A 15 0.55 9.46 14.10
N GLY A 16 1.71 9.76 13.52
CA GLY A 16 2.80 8.79 13.38
C GLY A 16 3.29 8.25 14.72
N LEU A 17 3.51 9.13 15.70
CA LEU A 17 3.93 8.74 17.05
C LEU A 17 2.82 7.94 17.74
N SER A 18 1.56 8.32 17.59
CA SER A 18 0.42 7.58 18.11
C SER A 18 0.40 6.15 17.56
N ILE A 19 0.52 5.95 16.25
CA ILE A 19 0.54 4.62 15.64
C ILE A 19 1.74 3.79 16.12
N ALA A 20 2.93 4.38 16.19
CA ALA A 20 4.12 3.70 16.71
C ALA A 20 3.92 3.27 18.18
N LEU A 21 3.31 4.15 18.99
CA LEU A 21 3.00 3.87 20.40
C LEU A 21 1.89 2.83 20.55
N LEU A 22 0.87 2.80 19.68
CA LEU A 22 -0.15 1.75 19.68
C LEU A 22 0.49 0.37 19.45
N MET A 23 1.42 0.27 18.50
CA MET A 23 2.17 -0.97 18.26
C MET A 23 3.09 -1.32 19.42
N LEU A 24 3.84 -0.35 19.96
CA LEU A 24 4.77 -0.58 21.06
C LEU A 24 4.04 -0.97 22.35
N LEU A 25 3.02 -0.21 22.75
CA LEU A 25 2.23 -0.49 23.95
C LEU A 25 1.46 -1.79 23.79
N GLY A 26 0.87 -2.05 22.61
CA GLY A 26 0.22 -3.33 22.33
C GLY A 26 1.19 -4.51 22.45
N LEU A 27 2.42 -4.37 21.94
CA LEU A 27 3.49 -5.37 22.09
C LEU A 27 3.88 -5.57 23.57
N LEU A 28 4.06 -4.48 24.32
CA LEU A 28 4.41 -4.54 25.73
C LEU A 28 3.30 -5.19 26.55
N THR A 29 2.03 -4.84 26.31
CA THR A 29 0.89 -5.51 26.95
C THR A 29 0.86 -6.99 26.60
N ASN A 30 1.07 -7.33 25.32
CA ASN A 30 1.10 -8.71 24.84
C ASN A 30 2.18 -9.56 25.53
N GLY A 31 3.39 -9.01 25.69
CA GLY A 31 4.52 -9.72 26.30
C GLY A 31 4.51 -9.73 27.83
N LEU A 32 4.10 -8.63 28.47
CA LEU A 32 4.22 -8.46 29.92
C LEU A 32 2.99 -8.91 30.69
N ALA A 33 1.77 -8.75 30.17
CA ALA A 33 0.57 -9.08 30.93
C ALA A 33 0.47 -10.57 31.35
N PRO A 34 0.96 -11.55 30.55
CA PRO A 34 1.02 -12.95 30.99
C PRO A 34 1.88 -13.16 32.25
N LEU A 35 2.89 -12.33 32.50
CA LEU A 35 3.70 -12.38 33.73
C LEU A 35 2.89 -12.02 34.99
N PHE A 36 1.75 -11.33 34.80
CA PHE A 36 0.81 -10.96 35.86
C PHE A 36 -0.45 -11.86 35.86
N GLY A 37 -0.43 -12.99 35.15
CA GLY A 37 -1.56 -13.93 35.07
C GLY A 37 -2.66 -13.52 34.08
N ILE A 38 -2.43 -12.51 33.22
CA ILE A 38 -3.39 -12.06 32.20
C ILE A 38 -3.04 -12.74 30.86
N TYR A 39 -3.77 -13.80 30.52
CA TYR A 39 -3.52 -14.61 29.31
C TYR A 39 -4.22 -14.09 28.04
N ASN A 40 -5.11 -13.11 28.16
CA ASN A 40 -5.79 -12.44 27.04
C ASN A 40 -5.37 -10.96 26.94
N PRO A 41 -4.06 -10.66 26.73
CA PRO A 41 -3.52 -9.31 26.87
C PRO A 41 -4.07 -8.30 25.86
N LEU A 42 -4.50 -8.75 24.67
CA LEU A 42 -5.05 -7.88 23.62
C LEU A 42 -6.58 -7.78 23.69
N SER A 43 -7.20 -8.24 24.77
CA SER A 43 -8.62 -8.01 25.03
C SER A 43 -8.90 -6.57 25.47
N THR A 44 -10.17 -6.17 25.46
CA THR A 44 -10.57 -4.77 25.67
C THR A 44 -10.09 -4.20 27.00
N LEU A 45 -10.22 -4.95 28.10
CA LEU A 45 -9.91 -4.43 29.44
C LEU A 45 -8.42 -4.16 29.66
N PRO A 46 -7.48 -5.10 29.43
CA PRO A 46 -6.05 -4.83 29.59
C PRO A 46 -5.56 -3.69 28.69
N LEU A 47 -6.01 -3.65 27.43
CA LEU A 47 -5.65 -2.57 26.51
C LEU A 47 -6.17 -1.22 27.02
N LEU A 48 -7.45 -1.11 27.40
CA LEU A 48 -8.03 0.13 27.92
C LEU A 48 -7.27 0.65 29.14
N ILE A 49 -6.90 -0.23 30.08
CA ILE A 49 -6.14 0.15 31.27
C ILE A 49 -4.78 0.73 30.87
N VAL A 50 -4.00 0.00 30.06
CA VAL A 50 -2.65 0.43 29.67
C VAL A 50 -2.69 1.73 28.88
N PHE A 51 -3.57 1.85 27.89
CA PHE A 51 -3.70 3.07 27.09
C PHE A 51 -4.21 4.25 27.93
N SER A 52 -5.16 4.04 28.84
CA SER A 52 -5.66 5.12 29.71
C SER A 52 -4.57 5.62 30.66
N ILE A 53 -3.81 4.72 31.29
CA ILE A 53 -2.67 5.09 32.14
C ILE A 53 -1.65 5.89 31.33
N PHE A 54 -1.30 5.42 30.13
CA PHE A 54 -0.34 6.12 29.27
C PHE A 54 -0.83 7.53 28.88
N ILE A 55 -2.11 7.67 28.50
CA ILE A 55 -2.72 8.96 28.16
C ILE A 55 -2.73 9.90 29.37
N ILE A 56 -3.11 9.41 30.56
CA ILE A 56 -3.12 10.21 31.79
C ILE A 56 -1.70 10.69 32.14
N LEU A 57 -0.70 9.80 32.10
CA LEU A 57 0.69 10.16 32.36
C LEU A 57 1.22 11.17 31.33
N GLY A 58 0.90 10.98 30.06
CA GLY A 58 1.23 11.93 28.99
C GLY A 58 0.56 13.29 29.19
N GLY A 59 -0.70 13.30 29.62
CA GLY A 59 -1.46 14.50 29.96
C GLY A 59 -0.87 15.26 31.15
N ILE A 60 -0.51 14.56 32.23
CA ILE A 60 0.18 15.15 33.38
C ILE A 60 1.51 15.76 32.95
N GLY A 61 2.31 15.03 32.16
CA GLY A 61 3.58 15.53 31.62
C GLY A 61 3.41 16.78 30.76
N ALA A 62 2.35 16.84 29.95
CA ALA A 62 2.02 18.03 29.15
C ALA A 62 1.61 19.23 30.03
N CYS A 63 0.78 19.02 31.06
CA CYS A 63 0.37 20.06 32.00
C CYS A 63 1.56 20.65 32.77
N LEU A 64 2.50 19.80 33.21
CA LEU A 64 3.69 20.23 33.97
C LEU A 64 4.66 21.08 33.14
N LYS A 65 4.65 20.94 31.81
CA LYS A 65 5.60 21.64 30.93
C LYS A 65 5.20 23.09 30.61
N SER A 66 4.03 23.57 31.09
CA SER A 66 3.49 24.91 30.82
C SER A 66 3.58 25.30 29.33
N SER A 67 3.29 24.36 28.43
CA SER A 67 3.20 24.66 27.01
C SER A 67 1.81 25.21 26.70
N LYS A 68 1.73 26.39 26.08
CA LYS A 68 0.49 26.86 25.45
C LYS A 68 -0.03 25.73 24.54
N SER A 69 -1.30 25.35 24.71
CA SER A 69 -1.93 24.40 23.80
C SER A 69 -1.91 24.98 22.38
N PRO A 70 -1.57 24.17 21.36
CA PRO A 70 -1.70 24.61 19.98
C PRO A 70 -3.16 24.96 19.72
N LYS A 71 -3.43 26.18 19.24
CA LYS A 71 -4.76 26.57 18.79
C LYS A 71 -5.01 25.96 17.42
N PHE A 72 -6.01 25.10 17.32
CA PHE A 72 -6.50 24.59 16.04
C PHE A 72 -7.56 25.55 15.51
N GLU A 73 -7.16 26.49 14.67
CA GLU A 73 -8.12 27.34 13.94
C GLU A 73 -8.49 26.68 12.61
N ILE A 74 -9.69 26.09 12.58
CA ILE A 74 -10.26 25.53 11.35
C ILE A 74 -10.88 26.69 10.57
N SER A 75 -10.18 27.17 9.54
CA SER A 75 -10.72 28.19 8.63
C SER A 75 -11.56 27.53 7.54
N PHE A 76 -12.89 27.67 7.61
CA PHE A 76 -13.79 27.24 6.53
C PHE A 76 -13.85 28.34 5.47
N SER A 77 -13.22 28.08 4.32
CA SER A 77 -13.43 28.89 3.12
C SER A 77 -14.31 28.11 2.13
N PRO A 78 -15.14 28.78 1.32
CA PRO A 78 -15.98 28.09 0.34
C PRO A 78 -15.21 27.11 -0.58
N PRO A 79 -14.00 27.44 -1.08
CA PRO A 79 -13.19 26.48 -1.85
C PRO A 79 -12.82 25.22 -1.05
N ILE A 80 -12.50 25.36 0.24
CA ILE A 80 -12.16 24.23 1.11
C ILE A 80 -13.40 23.35 1.36
N LEU A 81 -14.56 23.96 1.57
CA LEU A 81 -15.81 23.23 1.76
C LEU A 81 -16.25 22.48 0.49
N LEU A 82 -16.05 23.08 -0.69
CA LEU A 82 -16.27 22.41 -1.97
C LEU A 82 -15.37 21.19 -2.15
N LEU A 83 -14.10 21.26 -1.72
CA LEU A 83 -13.21 20.09 -1.75
C LEU A 83 -13.78 18.93 -0.94
N THR A 84 -14.33 19.18 0.25
CA THR A 84 -14.90 18.09 1.07
C THR A 84 -16.06 17.35 0.41
N GLY A 85 -16.72 17.96 -0.58
CA GLY A 85 -17.73 17.29 -1.41
C GLY A 85 -17.17 16.08 -2.19
N LEU A 86 -15.87 16.05 -2.52
CA LEU A 86 -15.23 14.89 -3.17
C LEU A 86 -15.32 13.61 -2.33
N LEU A 87 -15.32 13.73 -1.00
CA LEU A 87 -15.47 12.56 -0.12
C LEU A 87 -16.87 11.96 -0.23
N PHE A 88 -17.89 12.80 -0.38
CA PHE A 88 -19.26 12.36 -0.62
C PHE A 88 -19.36 11.59 -1.93
N PHE A 89 -18.84 12.14 -3.04
CA PHE A 89 -18.88 11.43 -4.33
C PHE A 89 -18.13 10.10 -4.31
N SER A 90 -16.99 10.04 -3.60
CA SER A 90 -16.20 8.82 -3.43
C SER A 90 -16.99 7.72 -2.69
N VAL A 91 -17.49 8.03 -1.49
CA VAL A 91 -18.18 7.06 -0.63
C VAL A 91 -19.54 6.67 -1.23
N ALA A 92 -20.36 7.67 -1.59
CA ALA A 92 -21.68 7.42 -2.17
C ALA A 92 -21.56 6.70 -3.52
N GLY A 93 -20.60 7.10 -4.36
CA GLY A 93 -20.36 6.45 -5.64
C GLY A 93 -19.92 5.00 -5.50
N ALA A 94 -19.00 4.68 -4.58
CA ALA A 94 -18.59 3.30 -4.33
C ALA A 94 -19.76 2.42 -3.84
N MET A 95 -20.59 2.95 -2.95
CA MET A 95 -21.80 2.25 -2.47
C MET A 95 -22.82 2.03 -3.60
N ILE A 96 -23.06 3.04 -4.44
CA ILE A 96 -23.97 2.95 -5.58
C ILE A 96 -23.47 1.92 -6.60
N VAL A 97 -22.17 1.85 -6.88
CA VAL A 97 -21.61 0.80 -7.75
C VAL A 97 -21.80 -0.58 -7.12
N ASN A 98 -21.57 -0.71 -5.81
CA ASN A 98 -21.69 -2.00 -5.13
C ASN A 98 -23.13 -2.53 -5.20
N VAL A 99 -24.13 -1.67 -4.97
CA VAL A 99 -25.55 -2.06 -4.88
C VAL A 99 -26.25 -2.05 -6.24
N TYR A 100 -26.05 -1.01 -7.05
CA TYR A 100 -26.81 -0.76 -8.29
C TYR A 100 -25.97 -0.91 -9.57
N GLY A 101 -24.65 -1.08 -9.47
CA GLY A 101 -23.77 -1.20 -10.63
C GLY A 101 -23.51 0.11 -11.39
N SER A 102 -24.01 1.25 -10.93
CA SER A 102 -23.84 2.56 -11.61
C SER A 102 -22.59 3.29 -11.13
N ASN A 103 -21.70 3.63 -12.06
CA ASN A 103 -20.40 4.28 -11.80
C ASN A 103 -20.42 5.82 -12.02
N VAL A 104 -21.58 6.42 -12.29
CA VAL A 104 -21.71 7.84 -12.69
C VAL A 104 -21.10 8.79 -11.66
N PHE A 105 -21.33 8.55 -10.37
CA PHE A 105 -20.80 9.39 -9.29
C PHE A 105 -19.27 9.32 -9.20
N LEU A 106 -18.67 8.15 -9.50
CA LEU A 106 -17.22 7.98 -9.50
C LEU A 106 -16.58 8.64 -10.73
N LEU A 107 -17.23 8.56 -11.89
CA LEU A 107 -16.80 9.31 -13.08
C LEU A 107 -16.82 10.82 -12.83
N LEU A 108 -17.88 11.33 -12.20
CA LEU A 108 -17.98 12.73 -11.80
C LEU A 108 -16.88 13.11 -10.79
N MET A 109 -16.60 12.26 -9.81
CA MET A 109 -15.51 12.47 -8.85
C MET A 109 -14.17 12.66 -9.56
N ILE A 110 -13.83 11.78 -10.51
CA ILE A 110 -12.56 11.85 -11.26
C ILE A 110 -12.48 13.15 -12.07
N ILE A 111 -13.56 13.56 -12.73
CA ILE A 111 -13.62 14.84 -13.45
C ILE A 111 -13.41 16.02 -12.49
N ILE A 112 -14.06 16.01 -11.33
CA ILE A 112 -13.90 17.08 -10.33
C ILE A 112 -12.46 17.13 -9.83
N ILE A 113 -11.79 15.99 -9.59
CA ILE A 113 -10.37 15.95 -9.21
C ILE A 113 -9.49 16.60 -10.29
N ALA A 114 -9.72 16.27 -11.57
CA ALA A 114 -8.97 16.87 -12.69
C ALA A 114 -9.18 18.40 -12.79
N ILE A 115 -10.42 18.87 -12.56
CA ILE A 115 -10.75 20.30 -12.50
C ILE A 115 -10.06 20.96 -11.31
N VAL A 116 -10.14 20.36 -10.11
CA VAL A 116 -9.47 20.87 -8.91
C VAL A 116 -7.97 21.02 -9.17
N PHE A 117 -7.32 20.01 -9.74
CA PHE A 117 -5.91 20.07 -10.10
C PHE A 117 -5.59 21.23 -11.06
N THR A 118 -6.38 21.36 -12.14
CA THR A 118 -6.22 22.43 -13.14
C THR A 118 -6.39 23.82 -12.53
N VAL A 119 -7.46 24.03 -11.78
CA VAL A 119 -7.74 25.31 -11.11
C VAL A 119 -6.63 25.64 -10.11
N SER A 120 -6.15 24.65 -9.35
CA SER A 120 -5.03 24.81 -8.41
C SER A 120 -3.76 25.31 -9.10
N LEU A 121 -3.52 24.89 -10.35
CA LEU A 121 -2.35 25.32 -11.11
C LEU A 121 -2.55 26.63 -11.90
N ILE A 122 -3.77 27.13 -12.06
CA ILE A 122 -4.02 28.40 -12.79
C ILE A 122 -4.30 29.55 -11.83
N ALA A 123 -4.95 29.26 -10.70
CA ALA A 123 -5.35 30.25 -9.72
C ALA A 123 -4.13 31.01 -9.17
N LYS A 124 -4.24 32.33 -9.11
CA LYS A 124 -3.19 33.21 -8.57
C LYS A 124 -3.21 33.23 -7.05
N ASN A 125 -4.40 33.32 -6.46
CA ASN A 125 -4.60 33.43 -5.02
C ASN A 125 -5.56 32.33 -4.58
N LEU A 126 -5.06 31.39 -3.77
CA LEU A 126 -5.86 30.38 -3.11
C LEU A 126 -5.82 30.61 -1.59
N PRO A 127 -6.86 30.24 -0.84
CA PRO A 127 -6.86 30.33 0.61
C PRO A 127 -5.70 29.56 1.24
N SER A 128 -5.20 30.03 2.39
CA SER A 128 -4.12 29.35 3.11
C SER A 128 -4.52 27.94 3.55
N GLY A 129 -3.65 26.95 3.26
CA GLY A 129 -3.93 25.53 3.54
C GLY A 129 -4.82 24.83 2.51
N TYR A 130 -5.15 25.49 1.39
CA TYR A 130 -5.91 24.88 0.31
C TYR A 130 -5.20 23.65 -0.27
N TYR A 131 -3.91 23.76 -0.63
CA TYR A 131 -3.16 22.66 -1.25
C TYR A 131 -2.99 21.44 -0.34
N SER A 132 -2.75 21.64 0.95
CA SER A 132 -2.68 20.53 1.92
C SER A 132 -4.03 19.83 2.05
N THR A 133 -5.13 20.61 2.09
CA THR A 133 -6.48 20.05 2.18
C THR A 133 -6.86 19.31 0.89
N ALA A 134 -6.57 19.89 -0.27
CA ALA A 134 -6.80 19.27 -1.57
C ALA A 134 -6.01 17.96 -1.69
N THR A 135 -4.74 17.95 -1.27
CA THR A 135 -3.91 16.74 -1.25
C THR A 135 -4.56 15.63 -0.43
N PHE A 136 -4.94 15.93 0.82
CA PHE A 136 -5.55 14.96 1.72
C PHE A 136 -6.89 14.44 1.19
N VAL A 137 -7.76 15.34 0.72
CA VAL A 137 -9.09 14.97 0.24
C VAL A 137 -9.02 14.18 -1.07
N ILE A 138 -8.16 14.58 -2.02
CA ILE A 138 -7.94 13.82 -3.26
C ILE A 138 -7.40 12.42 -2.94
N ALA A 139 -6.39 12.33 -2.07
CA ALA A 139 -5.83 11.06 -1.63
C ALA A 139 -6.91 10.14 -1.05
N LEU A 140 -7.68 10.64 -0.08
CA LEU A 140 -8.71 9.86 0.59
C LEU A 140 -9.86 9.48 -0.34
N SER A 141 -10.30 10.38 -1.23
CA SER A 141 -11.31 10.08 -2.25
C SER A 141 -10.83 9.01 -3.23
N LEU A 142 -9.56 9.04 -3.64
CA LEU A 142 -8.98 8.00 -4.49
C LEU A 142 -8.88 6.65 -3.76
N LEU A 143 -8.53 6.64 -2.48
CA LEU A 143 -8.44 5.38 -1.75
C LEU A 143 -9.82 4.77 -1.45
N TRP A 144 -10.80 5.58 -1.02
CA TRP A 144 -12.13 5.08 -0.68
C TRP A 144 -13.00 4.72 -1.88
N HIS A 145 -12.81 5.34 -3.05
CA HIS A 145 -13.58 4.95 -4.23
C HIS A 145 -13.28 3.51 -4.67
N THR A 146 -12.07 3.02 -4.35
CA THR A 146 -11.65 1.65 -4.64
C THR A 146 -11.88 0.73 -3.44
N SER A 147 -11.49 1.13 -2.23
CA SER A 147 -11.63 0.30 -1.03
C SER A 147 -13.09 -0.07 -0.73
N LEU A 148 -14.03 0.87 -0.89
CA LEU A 148 -15.43 0.70 -0.49
C LEU A 148 -16.32 0.08 -1.57
N ILE A 149 -15.75 -0.42 -2.67
CA ILE A 149 -16.49 -0.89 -3.85
C ILE A 149 -17.21 -2.24 -3.68
N SER A 150 -16.96 -2.92 -2.57
CA SER A 150 -17.55 -4.21 -2.22
C SER A 150 -17.83 -4.26 -0.73
N ASN A 151 -18.48 -5.32 -0.22
CA ASN A 151 -18.62 -5.55 1.23
C ASN A 151 -17.36 -6.22 1.83
N TYR A 152 -16.58 -6.90 1.00
CA TYR A 152 -15.42 -7.70 1.42
C TYR A 152 -14.10 -7.04 1.02
N ILE A 153 -12.98 -7.65 1.38
CA ILE A 153 -11.69 -7.14 0.94
C ILE A 153 -11.43 -7.63 -0.49
N VAL A 154 -10.92 -6.73 -1.32
CA VAL A 154 -10.48 -7.03 -2.69
C VAL A 154 -8.98 -7.28 -2.66
N GLY A 155 -8.54 -8.39 -3.25
CA GLY A 155 -7.15 -8.84 -3.15
C GLY A 155 -6.14 -8.05 -3.99
N PHE A 156 -6.54 -7.54 -5.16
CA PHE A 156 -5.63 -6.97 -6.18
C PHE A 156 -4.38 -7.85 -6.41
N ASN A 157 -4.58 -9.17 -6.48
CA ASN A 157 -3.54 -10.21 -6.55
C ASN A 157 -2.38 -10.01 -5.55
N SER A 158 -2.70 -9.51 -4.36
CA SER A 158 -1.74 -9.15 -3.32
C SER A 158 -1.98 -9.95 -2.05
N ASP A 159 -1.24 -9.63 -0.99
CA ASP A 159 -1.18 -10.45 0.21
C ASP A 159 -2.34 -10.23 1.19
N VAL A 160 -3.26 -9.30 0.93
CA VAL A 160 -4.30 -8.96 1.92
C VAL A 160 -5.16 -10.14 2.37
N PRO A 161 -5.50 -11.18 1.57
CA PRO A 161 -6.19 -12.35 2.12
C PRO A 161 -5.39 -13.02 3.25
N ARG A 162 -4.06 -13.03 3.14
CA ARG A 162 -3.13 -13.54 4.16
C ARG A 162 -3.03 -12.61 5.36
N GLU A 163 -2.91 -11.32 5.13
CA GLU A 163 -2.89 -10.31 6.20
C GLU A 163 -4.19 -10.36 7.02
N LEU A 164 -5.35 -10.50 6.38
CA LEU A 164 -6.64 -10.60 7.05
C LEU A 164 -6.76 -11.89 7.87
N TYR A 165 -6.29 -13.02 7.34
CA TYR A 165 -6.25 -14.29 8.06
C TYR A 165 -5.39 -14.18 9.35
N ILE A 166 -4.17 -13.64 9.22
CA ILE A 166 -3.23 -13.47 10.34
C ILE A 166 -3.79 -12.48 11.38
N PHE A 167 -4.38 -11.39 10.92
CA PHE A 167 -5.07 -10.43 11.79
C PHE A 167 -6.20 -11.13 12.56
N LYS A 168 -7.11 -11.83 11.88
CA LYS A 168 -8.23 -12.55 12.53
C LYS A 168 -7.75 -13.61 13.52
N ASN A 169 -6.63 -14.29 13.23
CA ASN A 169 -6.03 -15.24 14.18
C ASN A 169 -5.53 -14.54 15.45
N THR A 170 -4.85 -13.40 15.32
CA THR A 170 -4.38 -12.61 16.46
C THR A 170 -5.55 -12.07 17.28
N LEU A 171 -6.57 -11.54 16.61
CA LEU A 171 -7.80 -11.03 17.21
C LEU A 171 -8.57 -12.12 17.96
N GLY A 172 -8.78 -13.28 17.32
CA GLY A 172 -9.52 -14.40 17.91
C GLY A 172 -8.82 -15.02 19.12
N ARG A 173 -7.48 -15.00 19.16
CA ARG A 173 -6.70 -15.45 20.33
C ARG A 173 -6.55 -14.36 21.39
N THR A 174 -6.79 -13.09 21.06
CA THR A 174 -6.45 -11.92 21.90
C THR A 174 -5.00 -11.92 22.40
N TYR A 175 -4.13 -12.56 21.62
CA TYR A 175 -2.72 -12.80 21.93
C TYR A 175 -1.96 -12.97 20.62
N TRP A 176 -0.82 -12.29 20.51
CA TRP A 176 0.14 -12.48 19.44
C TRP A 176 1.29 -13.36 19.93
N GLU A 177 1.50 -14.48 19.23
CA GLU A 177 2.55 -15.43 19.54
C GLU A 177 3.85 -15.02 18.84
N HIS A 178 4.94 -14.88 19.59
CA HIS A 178 6.24 -14.49 19.03
C HIS A 178 6.89 -15.60 18.19
N VAL A 179 6.60 -16.86 18.52
CA VAL A 179 7.03 -18.01 17.71
C VAL A 179 6.12 -18.11 16.49
N ASN A 180 6.71 -18.23 15.30
CA ASN A 180 5.96 -18.41 14.06
C ASN A 180 5.11 -19.70 14.14
N PRO A 181 3.76 -19.61 14.16
CA PRO A 181 2.90 -20.79 14.27
C PRO A 181 2.69 -21.49 12.91
N TYR A 182 3.20 -20.92 11.81
CA TYR A 182 2.98 -21.39 10.45
C TYR A 182 4.21 -22.15 9.92
N PHE A 183 4.52 -23.29 10.55
CA PHE A 183 5.63 -24.15 10.13
C PHE A 183 5.48 -24.59 8.66
N GLY A 184 6.57 -24.49 7.89
CA GLY A 184 6.57 -24.81 6.45
C GLY A 184 5.98 -23.71 5.54
N ASN A 185 5.37 -22.66 6.09
CA ASN A 185 4.87 -21.52 5.32
C ASN A 185 5.64 -20.23 5.66
N SER A 186 6.80 -20.06 5.01
CA SER A 186 7.67 -18.88 5.24
C SER A 186 6.99 -17.56 4.89
N GLN A 187 6.03 -17.53 3.96
CA GLN A 187 5.29 -16.30 3.61
C GLN A 187 4.37 -15.86 4.76
N SER A 188 3.58 -16.78 5.32
CA SER A 188 2.74 -16.48 6.49
C SER A 188 3.59 -16.08 7.69
N GLY A 189 4.72 -16.77 7.92
CA GLY A 189 5.65 -16.41 9.00
C GLY A 189 6.20 -14.99 8.88
N ARG A 190 6.57 -14.57 7.67
CA ARG A 190 7.04 -13.19 7.40
C ARG A 190 5.98 -12.14 7.72
N ILE A 191 4.74 -12.37 7.31
CA ILE A 191 3.63 -11.43 7.58
C ILE A 191 3.26 -11.44 9.07
N HIS A 192 3.28 -12.61 9.72
CA HIS A 192 2.98 -12.77 11.15
C HIS A 192 3.94 -11.98 12.05
N ALA A 193 5.18 -11.78 11.62
CA ALA A 193 6.17 -10.98 12.32
C ALA A 193 5.90 -9.46 12.28
N MET A 194 4.93 -8.99 11.48
CA MET A 194 4.65 -7.56 11.28
C MET A 194 3.52 -7.08 12.20
N LEU A 195 3.85 -6.21 13.16
CA LEU A 195 2.90 -5.62 14.12
C LEU A 195 1.81 -4.78 13.45
N SER A 196 2.10 -4.23 12.27
CA SER A 196 1.16 -3.44 11.46
C SER A 196 -0.07 -4.24 11.01
N VAL A 197 0.01 -5.57 10.94
CA VAL A 197 -1.12 -6.45 10.55
C VAL A 197 -1.49 -7.49 11.62
N THR A 198 -0.79 -7.49 12.75
CA THR A 198 -1.14 -8.33 13.92
C THR A 198 -1.69 -7.48 15.06
N ILE A 199 -0.81 -6.81 15.81
CA ILE A 199 -1.16 -6.07 17.02
C ILE A 199 -1.94 -4.79 16.70
N LEU A 200 -1.47 -3.98 15.74
CA LEU A 200 -2.12 -2.70 15.41
C LEU A 200 -3.59 -2.84 15.03
N PRO A 201 -3.99 -3.69 14.05
CA PRO A 201 -5.40 -3.83 13.70
C PRO A 201 -6.20 -4.55 14.79
N THR A 202 -5.57 -5.40 15.62
CA THR A 202 -6.22 -5.98 16.81
C THR A 202 -6.57 -4.91 17.83
N VAL A 203 -5.65 -3.98 18.12
CA VAL A 203 -5.93 -2.84 19.01
C VAL A 203 -7.07 -1.99 18.45
N TYR A 204 -7.07 -1.67 17.15
CA TYR A 204 -8.18 -0.92 16.54
C TYR A 204 -9.51 -1.66 16.62
N SER A 205 -9.55 -2.94 16.24
CA SER A 205 -10.77 -3.75 16.25
C SER A 205 -11.34 -3.88 17.66
N THR A 206 -10.49 -4.20 18.64
CA THR A 206 -10.89 -4.41 20.03
C THR A 206 -11.37 -3.11 20.72
N LEU A 207 -10.69 -1.98 20.49
CA LEU A 207 -11.04 -0.71 21.17
C LEU A 207 -12.16 0.06 20.48
N LEU A 208 -12.25 -0.02 19.14
CA LEU A 208 -13.29 0.65 18.36
C LEU A 208 -14.52 -0.23 18.14
N ASN A 209 -14.47 -1.51 18.53
CA ASN A 209 -15.49 -2.51 18.24
C ASN A 209 -15.83 -2.60 16.75
N LEU A 210 -14.79 -2.60 15.90
CA LEU A 210 -14.91 -2.69 14.44
C LEU A 210 -14.56 -4.10 13.97
N GLU A 211 -15.33 -4.64 13.02
CA GLU A 211 -14.96 -5.89 12.36
C GLU A 211 -13.64 -5.76 11.58
N ALA A 212 -12.88 -6.85 11.52
CA ALA A 212 -11.57 -6.89 10.89
C ALA A 212 -11.56 -6.34 9.44
N THR A 213 -12.61 -6.65 8.66
CA THR A 213 -12.78 -6.16 7.29
C THR A 213 -12.81 -4.63 7.22
N TRP A 214 -13.53 -3.96 8.13
CA TRP A 214 -13.70 -2.51 8.12
C TRP A 214 -12.46 -1.77 8.64
N VAL A 215 -11.67 -2.39 9.52
CA VAL A 215 -10.36 -1.86 9.91
C VAL A 215 -9.47 -1.69 8.67
N PHE A 216 -9.33 -2.71 7.83
CA PHE A 216 -8.53 -2.62 6.59
C PHE A 216 -9.18 -1.74 5.52
N LYS A 217 -10.50 -1.62 5.46
CA LYS A 217 -11.16 -0.86 4.39
C LYS A 217 -11.35 0.62 4.67
N VAL A 218 -11.39 1.02 5.94
CA VAL A 218 -11.63 2.41 6.35
C VAL A 218 -10.41 2.99 7.04
N ILE A 219 -9.91 2.34 8.09
CA ILE A 219 -8.86 2.89 8.94
C ILE A 219 -7.52 2.91 8.21
N PHE A 220 -7.13 1.83 7.54
CA PHE A 220 -5.84 1.76 6.84
C PHE A 220 -5.76 2.75 5.66
N PRO A 221 -6.76 2.85 4.76
CA PRO A 221 -6.83 3.89 3.74
C PRO A 221 -6.81 5.32 4.30
N LEU A 222 -7.47 5.56 5.44
CA LEU A 222 -7.41 6.86 6.11
C LEU A 222 -6.00 7.18 6.63
N ILE A 223 -5.29 6.19 7.16
CA ILE A 223 -3.88 6.35 7.56
C ILE A 223 -3.02 6.59 6.32
N PHE A 224 -3.27 5.86 5.22
CA PHE A 224 -2.49 5.94 4.01
C PHE A 224 -2.62 7.29 3.29
N SER A 225 -3.77 7.97 3.39
CA SER A 225 -3.94 9.31 2.82
C SER A 225 -3.02 10.37 3.46
N LEU A 226 -2.42 10.07 4.62
CA LEU A 226 -1.39 10.90 5.25
C LEU A 226 -0.03 10.78 4.56
N VAL A 227 0.23 9.73 3.77
CA VAL A 227 1.48 9.56 3.01
C VAL A 227 1.63 10.68 1.96
N PRO A 228 0.67 10.90 1.02
CA PRO A 228 0.70 12.06 0.12
C PRO A 228 0.80 13.39 0.86
N LEU A 229 0.12 13.54 2.00
CA LEU A 229 0.15 14.76 2.79
C LEU A 229 1.53 15.02 3.41
N GLY A 230 2.21 13.97 3.87
CA GLY A 230 3.59 14.01 4.33
C GLY A 230 4.58 14.32 3.21
N LEU A 231 4.37 13.75 2.02
CA LEU A 231 5.16 14.09 0.82
C LEU A 231 4.96 15.55 0.42
N TYR A 232 3.72 16.05 0.42
CA TYR A 232 3.42 17.45 0.14
C TYR A 232 4.22 18.36 1.07
N LYS A 233 4.16 18.08 2.37
CA LYS A 233 4.88 18.84 3.37
C LYS A 233 6.41 18.77 3.19
N LEU A 234 6.94 17.59 2.90
CA LEU A 234 8.35 17.41 2.57
C LEU A 234 8.74 18.25 1.36
N TYR A 235 7.93 18.24 0.30
CA TYR A 235 8.21 18.97 -0.93
C TYR A 235 8.06 20.49 -0.77
N VAL A 236 7.15 21.00 0.06
CA VAL A 236 7.09 22.44 0.40
C VAL A 236 8.37 22.91 1.10
N SER A 237 9.10 22.02 1.77
CA SER A 237 10.40 22.39 2.35
C SER A 237 11.52 22.50 1.30
N LEU A 238 11.28 21.98 0.09
CA LEU A 238 12.21 21.93 -1.04
C LEU A 238 11.82 22.90 -2.17
N PHE A 239 10.52 23.17 -2.34
CA PHE A 239 9.89 23.92 -3.42
C PHE A 239 8.76 24.82 -2.88
N ASP A 240 8.09 25.59 -3.74
CA ASP A 240 6.84 26.26 -3.37
C ASP A 240 5.63 25.30 -3.37
N GLU A 241 4.54 25.74 -2.73
CA GLU A 241 3.30 24.95 -2.54
C GLU A 241 2.72 24.40 -3.84
N LYS A 242 2.76 25.18 -4.92
CA LYS A 242 2.19 24.80 -6.21
C LYS A 242 2.98 23.64 -6.84
N ARG A 243 4.32 23.73 -6.80
CA ARG A 243 5.21 22.65 -7.27
C ARG A 243 5.09 21.40 -6.42
N ALA A 244 5.02 21.57 -5.09
CA ALA A 244 4.82 20.47 -4.16
C ALA A 244 3.50 19.74 -4.46
N PHE A 245 2.40 20.49 -4.65
CA PHE A 245 1.10 19.94 -5.02
C PHE A 245 1.14 19.19 -6.35
N ALA A 246 1.77 19.76 -7.39
CA ALA A 246 1.91 19.06 -8.68
C ALA A 246 2.72 17.76 -8.58
N SER A 247 3.77 17.75 -7.77
CA SER A 247 4.62 16.57 -7.54
C SER A 247 3.87 15.45 -6.80
N VAL A 248 3.03 15.82 -5.83
CA VAL A 248 2.19 14.84 -5.10
C VAL A 248 1.00 14.40 -5.94
N PHE A 249 0.41 15.28 -6.74
CA PHE A 249 -0.65 14.89 -7.67
C PHE A 249 -0.15 13.84 -8.68
N PHE A 250 1.06 14.00 -9.23
CA PHE A 250 1.68 12.98 -10.07
C PHE A 250 1.83 11.64 -9.33
N PHE A 251 2.32 11.67 -8.09
CA PHE A 251 2.43 10.48 -7.24
C PHE A 251 1.06 9.78 -7.03
N MET A 252 0.02 10.54 -6.63
CA MET A 252 -1.32 10.01 -6.41
C MET A 252 -2.03 9.56 -7.69
N SER A 253 -1.58 10.05 -8.85
CA SER A 253 -2.15 9.67 -10.15
C SER A 253 -1.75 8.27 -10.59
N TYR A 254 -0.66 7.74 -10.05
CA TYR A 254 -0.19 6.39 -10.38
C TYR A 254 -1.14 5.33 -9.81
N GLU A 255 -1.63 4.41 -10.64
CA GLU A 255 -2.71 3.49 -10.27
C GLU A 255 -2.42 2.63 -9.03
N VAL A 256 -1.15 2.27 -8.81
CA VAL A 256 -0.69 1.49 -7.65
C VAL A 256 -1.12 2.13 -6.33
N PHE A 257 -1.13 3.47 -6.25
CA PHE A 257 -1.48 4.21 -5.04
C PHE A 257 -2.88 3.85 -4.52
N TYR A 258 -3.87 3.67 -5.39
CA TYR A 258 -5.25 3.38 -5.00
C TYR A 258 -5.78 2.02 -5.43
N THR A 259 -4.92 1.13 -5.97
CA THR A 259 -5.27 -0.25 -6.32
C THR A 259 -4.43 -1.24 -5.52
N GLU A 260 -3.24 -1.61 -6.01
CA GLU A 260 -2.35 -2.59 -5.37
C GLU A 260 -2.07 -2.29 -3.89
N MET A 261 -1.88 -1.01 -3.53
CA MET A 261 -1.60 -0.62 -2.14
C MET A 261 -2.75 -0.97 -1.18
N LEU A 262 -4.01 -0.99 -1.65
CA LEU A 262 -5.15 -1.43 -0.85
C LEU A 262 -5.13 -2.94 -0.56
N GLY A 263 -4.35 -3.71 -1.33
CA GLY A 263 -4.08 -5.13 -1.10
C GLY A 263 -2.87 -5.40 -0.19
N LEU A 264 -2.26 -4.37 0.41
CA LEU A 264 -0.99 -4.43 1.15
C LEU A 264 -1.01 -3.58 2.43
N ASN A 265 -1.82 -3.96 3.41
CA ASN A 265 -2.06 -3.20 4.64
C ASN A 265 -0.78 -3.00 5.45
N ARG A 266 0.11 -4.00 5.46
CA ARG A 266 1.41 -3.86 6.14
C ARG A 266 2.29 -2.79 5.47
N GLN A 267 2.21 -2.67 4.13
CA GLN A 267 2.98 -1.71 3.35
C GLN A 267 2.43 -0.30 3.50
N ILE A 268 1.10 -0.13 3.58
CA ILE A 268 0.45 1.15 3.91
C ILE A 268 1.06 1.77 5.19
N ILE A 269 1.18 0.99 6.27
CA ILE A 269 1.74 1.48 7.53
C ILE A 269 3.26 1.69 7.41
N GLY A 270 3.97 0.79 6.71
CA GLY A 270 5.40 0.96 6.42
C GLY A 270 5.71 2.25 5.68
N GLU A 271 4.94 2.58 4.64
CA GLU A 271 5.12 3.79 3.83
C GLU A 271 4.83 5.07 4.59
N LEU A 272 3.88 5.06 5.54
CA LEU A 272 3.71 6.17 6.49
C LEU A 272 5.00 6.43 7.27
N PHE A 273 5.56 5.38 7.91
CA PHE A 273 6.79 5.54 8.68
C PHE A 273 7.98 5.92 7.79
N PHE A 274 8.04 5.42 6.56
CA PHE A 274 9.06 5.80 5.59
C PHE A 274 9.02 7.31 5.29
N VAL A 275 7.83 7.87 4.99
CA VAL A 275 7.69 9.32 4.75
C VAL A 275 8.03 10.12 6.00
N LEU A 276 7.58 9.68 7.18
CA LEU A 276 7.91 10.35 8.45
C LEU A 276 9.41 10.31 8.78
N LEU A 277 10.10 9.23 8.44
CA LEU A 277 11.56 9.10 8.57
C LEU A 277 12.28 10.02 7.58
N LEU A 278 11.88 10.06 6.31
CA LEU A 278 12.40 11.03 5.34
C LEU A 278 12.20 12.45 5.84
N PHE A 279 11.01 12.75 6.36
CA PHE A 279 10.69 14.05 6.89
C PHE A 279 11.53 14.37 8.13
N THR A 280 11.70 13.44 9.05
CA THR A 280 12.56 13.58 10.24
C THR A 280 14.01 13.86 9.85
N ILE A 281 14.54 13.16 8.84
CA ILE A 281 15.91 13.34 8.36
C ILE A 281 16.07 14.71 7.71
N LEU A 282 15.21 15.05 6.76
CA LEU A 282 15.35 16.22 5.87
C LEU A 282 14.85 17.53 6.47
N ALA A 283 13.91 17.48 7.42
CA ALA A 283 13.36 18.68 8.06
C ALA A 283 14.44 19.50 8.78
N LYS A 284 14.34 20.83 8.63
CA LYS A 284 15.25 21.79 9.27
C LYS A 284 14.96 22.00 10.76
N LYS A 285 13.71 21.86 11.18
CA LYS A 285 13.24 22.25 12.52
C LYS A 285 13.63 21.27 13.63
N LEU A 286 13.74 19.98 13.33
CA LEU A 286 14.06 18.97 14.34
C LEU A 286 15.56 18.87 14.53
N THR A 287 16.04 19.12 15.76
CA THR A 287 17.45 19.04 16.12
C THR A 287 17.64 18.29 17.44
N GLY A 288 18.86 17.76 17.64
CA GLY A 288 19.26 17.10 18.89
C GLY A 288 18.42 15.87 19.26
N ALA A 289 18.05 15.79 20.54
CA ALA A 289 17.39 14.63 21.14
C ALA A 289 16.00 14.34 20.54
N SER A 290 15.18 15.37 20.28
CA SER A 290 13.83 15.19 19.73
C SER A 290 13.86 14.55 18.33
N LYS A 291 14.84 14.93 17.50
CA LYS A 291 15.06 14.31 16.19
C LYS A 291 15.41 12.83 16.34
N MET A 292 16.35 12.51 17.24
CA MET A 292 16.77 11.13 17.47
C MET A 292 15.62 10.27 18.04
N LEU A 293 14.82 10.81 18.96
CA LEU A 293 13.67 10.10 19.52
C LEU A 293 12.61 9.80 18.46
N CYS A 294 12.23 10.79 17.64
CA CYS A 294 11.29 10.57 16.54
C CYS A 294 11.86 9.56 15.53
N PHE A 295 13.14 9.69 15.18
CA PHE A 295 13.81 8.76 14.30
C PHE A 295 13.78 7.33 14.86
N ALA A 296 14.08 7.14 16.15
CA ALA A 296 14.05 5.84 16.81
C ALA A 296 12.65 5.21 16.78
N LEU A 297 11.62 5.97 17.18
CA LEU A 297 10.24 5.48 17.22
C LEU A 297 9.68 5.19 15.82
N PHE A 298 9.98 6.01 14.83
CA PHE A 298 9.56 5.74 13.45
C PHE A 298 10.38 4.62 12.81
N SER A 299 11.65 4.43 13.20
CA SER A 299 12.43 3.26 12.78
C SER A 299 11.82 1.98 13.34
N PHE A 300 11.43 1.97 14.62
CA PHE A 300 10.68 0.86 15.21
C PHE A 300 9.37 0.62 14.46
N GLY A 301 8.62 1.70 14.18
CA GLY A 301 7.40 1.65 13.39
C GLY A 301 7.62 1.00 12.03
N LEU A 302 8.61 1.45 11.26
CA LEU A 302 8.91 0.90 9.93
C LEU A 302 9.35 -0.57 9.98
N VAL A 303 10.35 -0.89 10.81
CA VAL A 303 10.93 -2.25 10.94
C VAL A 303 9.86 -3.28 11.30
N THR A 304 8.97 -2.92 12.22
CA THR A 304 7.87 -3.80 12.67
C THR A 304 6.64 -3.75 11.78
N SER A 305 6.60 -2.87 10.76
CA SER A 305 5.46 -2.76 9.84
C SER A 305 5.68 -3.47 8.51
N HIS A 306 6.88 -3.35 7.92
CA HIS A 306 7.18 -4.01 6.65
C HIS A 306 8.69 -4.25 6.47
N TYR A 307 9.09 -5.51 6.31
CA TYR A 307 10.49 -5.90 6.11
C TYR A 307 11.15 -5.33 4.86
N GLY A 308 10.55 -5.55 3.68
CA GLY A 308 11.11 -5.03 2.41
C GLY A 308 11.25 -3.50 2.38
N VAL A 309 10.25 -2.75 2.88
CA VAL A 309 10.35 -1.27 2.95
C VAL A 309 11.43 -0.82 3.95
N ALA A 310 11.62 -1.54 5.05
CA ALA A 310 12.71 -1.28 6.00
C ALA A 310 14.09 -1.54 5.37
N GLU A 311 14.24 -2.61 4.59
CA GLU A 311 15.46 -2.91 3.83
C GLU A 311 15.79 -1.82 2.80
N ILE A 312 14.78 -1.37 2.03
CA ILE A 312 14.92 -0.26 1.08
C ILE A 312 15.36 1.01 1.82
N PHE A 313 14.75 1.32 2.97
CA PHE A 313 15.12 2.49 3.75
C PHE A 313 16.55 2.41 4.29
N LEU A 314 16.96 1.25 4.84
CA LEU A 314 18.34 1.02 5.28
C LEU A 314 19.32 1.26 4.13
N PHE A 315 19.04 0.70 2.94
CA PHE A 315 19.87 0.90 1.76
C PHE A 315 19.99 2.39 1.42
N LEU A 316 18.87 3.12 1.36
CA LEU A 316 18.88 4.55 1.05
C LEU A 316 19.70 5.38 2.05
N ILE A 317 19.52 5.18 3.36
CA ILE A 317 20.27 5.96 4.35
C ILE A 317 21.75 5.57 4.39
N LEU A 318 22.07 4.28 4.25
CA LEU A 318 23.43 3.76 4.28
C LEU A 318 24.25 4.28 3.09
N PHE A 319 23.70 4.14 1.87
CA PHE A 319 24.38 4.61 0.66
C PHE A 319 24.35 6.13 0.50
N THR A 320 23.47 6.84 1.23
CA THR A 320 23.59 8.30 1.35
C THR A 320 24.72 8.70 2.29
N PHE A 321 24.90 7.96 3.39
CA PHE A 321 25.92 8.23 4.40
C PHE A 321 27.34 7.84 3.95
N LEU A 322 27.52 6.69 3.31
CA LEU A 322 28.84 6.13 2.95
C LEU A 322 29.70 7.08 2.10
N PRO A 323 29.22 7.67 0.98
CA PRO A 323 30.04 8.59 0.17
C PRO A 323 30.46 9.84 0.97
N LEU A 324 29.60 10.31 1.88
CA LEU A 324 29.90 11.47 2.72
C LEU A 324 31.00 11.12 3.73
N PHE A 325 30.88 9.96 4.38
CA PHE A 325 31.87 9.43 5.29
C PHE A 325 33.24 9.21 4.62
N ILE A 326 33.28 8.55 3.46
CA ILE A 326 34.51 8.27 2.69
C ILE A 326 35.18 9.58 2.25
N LEU A 327 34.40 10.56 1.80
CA LEU A 327 34.92 11.87 1.39
C LEU A 327 35.33 12.76 2.58
N LYS A 328 35.27 12.24 3.82
CA LYS A 328 35.48 12.99 5.08
C LYS A 328 34.66 14.28 5.14
N ARG A 329 33.45 14.25 4.59
CA ARG A 329 32.50 15.36 4.61
C ARG A 329 31.34 14.99 5.51
N GLU A 330 31.04 15.83 6.49
CA GLU A 330 29.91 15.56 7.37
C GLU A 330 28.58 15.64 6.60
N SER A 331 27.78 14.58 6.77
CA SER A 331 26.35 14.60 6.46
C SER A 331 25.66 15.55 7.45
N LYS A 332 24.91 16.53 6.93
CA LYS A 332 24.23 17.50 7.78
C LYS A 332 22.92 16.94 8.37
N ARG A 333 22.32 15.95 7.72
CA ARG A 333 21.00 15.44 8.08
C ARG A 333 21.00 14.03 8.65
N ILE A 334 21.86 13.14 8.14
CA ILE A 334 21.96 11.72 8.53
C ILE A 334 23.21 11.53 9.38
N SER A 335 23.05 11.13 10.65
CA SER A 335 24.19 10.84 11.52
C SER A 335 24.55 9.35 11.50
N PHE A 336 25.79 9.02 11.84
CA PHE A 336 26.24 7.64 12.01
C PHE A 336 25.38 6.86 13.01
N GLY A 337 25.01 7.52 14.12
CA GLY A 337 24.14 6.95 15.15
C GLY A 337 22.76 6.57 14.62
N MET A 338 22.18 7.33 13.68
CA MET A 338 20.91 6.98 13.03
C MET A 338 21.04 5.70 12.19
N VAL A 339 22.12 5.58 11.41
CA VAL A 339 22.37 4.41 10.55
C VAL A 339 22.56 3.15 11.40
N ILE A 340 23.40 3.22 12.44
CA ILE A 340 23.60 2.08 13.37
C ILE A 340 22.31 1.73 14.08
N LEU A 341 21.59 2.71 14.62
CA LEU A 341 20.35 2.46 15.35
C LEU A 341 19.35 1.71 14.47
N PHE A 342 19.15 2.17 13.22
CA PHE A 342 18.24 1.51 12.30
C PHE A 342 18.70 0.08 11.98
N PHE A 343 19.99 -0.09 11.68
CA PHE A 343 20.58 -1.40 11.39
C PHE A 343 20.37 -2.38 12.56
N VAL A 344 20.77 -1.98 13.77
CA VAL A 344 20.67 -2.83 14.96
C VAL A 344 19.21 -3.17 15.25
N LEU A 345 18.31 -2.19 15.19
CA LEU A 345 16.89 -2.41 15.43
C LEU A 345 16.29 -3.40 14.41
N MET A 346 16.60 -3.22 13.13
CA MET A 346 16.10 -4.06 12.04
C MET A 346 16.57 -5.51 12.19
N PHE A 347 17.88 -5.73 12.30
CA PHE A 347 18.42 -7.09 12.41
C PHE A 347 18.08 -7.74 13.76
N SER A 348 17.96 -6.98 14.85
CA SER A 348 17.53 -7.54 16.13
C SER A 348 16.09 -8.07 16.05
N TRP A 349 15.19 -7.34 15.38
CA TRP A 349 13.82 -7.80 15.16
C TRP A 349 13.79 -9.03 14.24
N TYR A 350 14.47 -8.98 13.10
CA TYR A 350 14.40 -10.06 12.09
C TYR A 350 15.10 -11.35 12.50
N LEU A 351 16.19 -11.28 13.26
CA LEU A 351 16.91 -12.48 13.72
C LEU A 351 16.29 -13.09 14.97
N TYR A 352 15.95 -12.27 15.98
CA TYR A 352 15.58 -12.78 17.30
C TYR A 352 14.07 -12.81 17.57
N ILE A 353 13.30 -11.87 17.04
CA ILE A 353 11.85 -11.82 17.28
C ILE A 353 11.07 -12.53 16.18
N ALA A 354 11.46 -12.32 14.92
CA ALA A 354 10.80 -12.94 13.76
C ALA A 354 11.26 -14.39 13.47
N ASN A 355 12.00 -15.01 14.40
CA ASN A 355 12.54 -16.37 14.30
C ASN A 355 13.26 -16.64 12.95
N GLN A 356 14.09 -15.69 12.51
CA GLN A 356 14.91 -15.75 11.27
C GLN A 356 14.13 -15.82 9.94
N VAL A 357 12.84 -16.12 9.92
CA VAL A 357 12.05 -16.31 8.68
C VAL A 357 12.14 -15.08 7.74
N VAL A 358 12.20 -13.87 8.32
CA VAL A 358 12.39 -12.64 7.54
C VAL A 358 13.82 -12.54 7.00
N PHE A 359 14.82 -12.84 7.82
CA PHE A 359 16.22 -12.83 7.42
C PHE A 359 16.53 -13.87 6.33
N ASP A 360 16.00 -15.08 6.47
CA ASP A 360 16.15 -16.15 5.47
C ASP A 360 15.60 -15.72 4.11
N SER A 361 14.53 -14.92 4.08
CA SER A 361 14.01 -14.41 2.80
C SER A 361 14.93 -13.40 2.13
N ILE A 362 15.72 -12.63 2.88
CA ILE A 362 16.75 -11.74 2.32
C ILE A 362 17.80 -12.59 1.60
N LEU A 363 18.19 -13.71 2.20
CA LEU A 363 19.14 -14.66 1.60
C LEU A 363 18.53 -15.32 0.35
N GLU A 364 17.31 -15.86 0.46
CA GLU A 364 16.57 -16.51 -0.64
C GLU A 364 16.44 -15.59 -1.86
N TYR A 365 16.07 -14.33 -1.64
CA TYR A 365 15.97 -13.33 -2.70
C TYR A 365 17.33 -12.95 -3.29
N GLY A 366 18.37 -12.84 -2.45
CA GLY A 366 19.74 -12.60 -2.91
C GLY A 366 20.27 -13.74 -3.79
N GLU A 367 20.01 -14.99 -3.39
CA GLU A 367 20.35 -16.18 -4.16
C GLU A 367 19.59 -16.23 -5.48
N TYR A 368 18.28 -15.97 -5.47
CA TYR A 368 17.48 -15.90 -6.68
C TYR A 368 18.04 -14.87 -7.68
N VAL A 369 18.31 -13.64 -7.24
CA VAL A 369 18.87 -12.60 -8.12
C VAL A 369 20.25 -12.99 -8.62
N ARG A 370 21.12 -13.54 -7.76
CA ARG A 370 22.44 -14.06 -8.15
C ARG A 370 22.33 -15.12 -9.24
N ASP A 371 21.42 -16.07 -9.09
CA ASP A 371 21.25 -17.19 -10.01
C ASP A 371 20.67 -16.73 -11.36
N GLN A 372 19.94 -15.61 -11.39
CA GLN A 372 19.48 -14.98 -12.64
C GLN A 372 20.57 -14.16 -13.35
N LEU A 373 21.72 -13.87 -12.73
CA LEU A 373 22.78 -13.06 -13.36
C LEU A 373 23.39 -13.73 -14.61
N GLN A 374 23.29 -15.04 -14.75
CA GLN A 374 23.70 -15.73 -15.98
C GLN A 374 22.90 -15.27 -17.21
N ASP A 375 21.67 -14.78 -17.01
CA ASP A 375 20.79 -14.26 -18.05
C ASP A 375 20.93 -12.74 -18.24
N PHE A 376 22.04 -12.14 -17.80
CA PHE A 376 22.25 -10.69 -17.87
C PHE A 376 22.07 -10.12 -19.28
N LEU A 377 22.53 -10.82 -20.33
CA LEU A 377 22.39 -10.36 -21.70
C LEU A 377 21.04 -10.73 -22.36
N ASN A 378 20.18 -11.49 -21.68
CA ASN A 378 18.86 -11.87 -22.18
C ASN A 378 17.80 -10.86 -21.72
N PRO A 379 17.24 -10.01 -22.60
CA PRO A 379 16.25 -9.01 -22.21
C PRO A 379 14.96 -9.61 -21.62
N VAL A 380 14.59 -10.83 -22.02
CA VAL A 380 13.35 -11.50 -21.56
C VAL A 380 13.40 -11.82 -20.06
N SER A 381 14.59 -11.89 -19.46
CA SER A 381 14.77 -12.15 -18.02
C SER A 381 14.41 -10.98 -17.09
N ARG A 382 14.00 -9.83 -17.64
CA ARG A 382 13.67 -8.61 -16.87
C ARG A 382 12.25 -8.58 -16.29
N GLY A 383 11.41 -9.55 -16.65
CA GLY A 383 10.02 -9.63 -16.19
C GLY A 383 9.06 -8.80 -17.06
N THR A 384 7.77 -9.16 -17.04
CA THR A 384 6.75 -8.61 -17.94
C THR A 384 6.57 -7.11 -17.81
N GLU A 385 6.58 -6.60 -16.58
CA GLU A 385 6.37 -5.17 -16.32
C GLU A 385 7.53 -4.30 -16.84
N VAL A 386 8.78 -4.77 -16.72
CA VAL A 386 9.93 -4.07 -17.30
C VAL A 386 9.87 -4.12 -18.82
N MET A 387 9.56 -5.28 -19.40
CA MET A 387 9.42 -5.42 -20.86
C MET A 387 8.33 -4.52 -21.42
N ARG A 388 7.20 -4.40 -20.71
CA ARG A 388 6.11 -3.47 -21.03
C ARG A 388 6.56 -2.02 -20.93
N GLY A 389 7.27 -1.67 -19.86
CA GLY A 389 7.86 -0.34 -19.66
C GLY A 389 8.84 0.04 -20.78
N LEU A 390 9.67 -0.91 -21.24
CA LEU A 390 10.60 -0.69 -22.35
C LEU A 390 9.93 -0.69 -23.75
N GLY A 391 8.61 -0.88 -23.82
CA GLY A 391 7.86 -0.89 -25.09
C GLY A 391 8.06 -2.16 -25.92
N LEU A 392 8.58 -3.23 -25.31
CA LEU A 392 8.85 -4.51 -25.97
C LEU A 392 7.61 -5.42 -26.02
N GLU A 393 6.61 -5.16 -25.19
CA GLU A 393 5.28 -5.78 -25.28
C GLU A 393 4.35 -4.88 -26.10
N SER A 394 3.61 -5.42 -27.07
CA SER A 394 2.66 -4.62 -27.86
C SER A 394 1.49 -4.12 -27.00
N PRO A 395 1.06 -2.86 -27.14
CA PRO A 395 -0.13 -2.38 -26.43
C PRO A 395 -1.38 -3.08 -26.97
N PRO A 396 -2.31 -3.54 -26.11
CA PRO A 396 -3.48 -4.29 -26.56
C PRO A 396 -4.47 -3.43 -27.35
N THR A 397 -4.49 -2.12 -27.11
CA THR A 397 -5.33 -1.17 -27.85
C THR A 397 -4.58 0.14 -28.12
N ILE A 398 -5.10 0.96 -29.04
CA ILE A 398 -4.58 2.31 -29.29
C ILE A 398 -4.65 3.20 -28.04
N TRP A 399 -5.65 3.00 -27.17
CA TRP A 399 -5.77 3.75 -25.92
C TRP A 399 -4.66 3.39 -24.93
N ASN A 400 -4.26 2.12 -24.88
CA ASN A 400 -3.09 1.70 -24.11
C ASN A 400 -1.80 2.28 -24.68
N MET A 401 -1.68 2.40 -26.00
CA MET A 401 -0.54 3.06 -26.65
C MET A 401 -0.46 4.53 -26.22
N ILE A 402 -1.58 5.27 -26.26
CA ILE A 402 -1.63 6.68 -25.84
C ILE A 402 -1.32 6.81 -24.34
N SER A 403 -1.87 5.94 -23.49
CA SER A 403 -1.56 5.91 -22.06
C SER A 403 -0.05 5.75 -21.81
N ARG A 404 0.60 4.82 -22.52
CA ARG A 404 2.05 4.61 -22.44
C ARG A 404 2.85 5.84 -22.88
N VAL A 405 2.40 6.56 -23.91
CA VAL A 405 3.05 7.82 -24.32
C VAL A 405 3.06 8.82 -23.16
N PHE A 406 1.96 8.99 -22.44
CA PHE A 406 1.93 9.88 -21.27
C PHE A 406 2.81 9.38 -20.13
N ALA A 407 2.85 8.07 -19.87
CA ALA A 407 3.79 7.49 -18.90
C ALA A 407 5.25 7.80 -19.28
N TYR A 408 5.64 7.58 -20.54
CA TYR A 408 6.99 7.89 -21.02
C TYR A 408 7.33 9.37 -20.96
N ILE A 409 6.37 10.27 -21.22
CA ILE A 409 6.58 11.70 -21.02
C ILE A 409 6.90 11.97 -19.54
N THR A 410 6.15 11.41 -18.59
CA THR A 410 6.44 11.62 -17.16
C THR A 410 7.80 11.08 -16.74
N GLU A 411 8.19 9.89 -17.21
CA GLU A 411 9.51 9.30 -16.97
C GLU A 411 10.64 10.14 -17.59
N PHE A 412 10.45 10.61 -18.82
CA PHE A 412 11.38 11.52 -19.48
C PHE A 412 11.56 12.82 -18.68
N LEU A 413 10.46 13.39 -18.18
CA LEU A 413 10.53 14.58 -17.32
C LEU A 413 11.29 14.30 -16.01
N ILE A 414 11.12 13.13 -15.38
CA ILE A 414 11.91 12.72 -14.21
C ILE A 414 13.40 12.68 -14.56
N VAL A 415 13.78 12.06 -15.69
CA VAL A 415 15.18 11.99 -16.13
C VAL A 415 15.74 13.39 -16.39
N VAL A 416 15.02 14.25 -17.11
CA VAL A 416 15.45 15.63 -17.38
C VAL A 416 15.60 16.43 -16.09
N GLY A 417 14.64 16.32 -15.16
CA GLY A 417 14.70 16.99 -13.86
C GLY A 417 15.87 16.50 -13.00
N PHE A 418 16.17 15.20 -13.04
CA PHE A 418 17.34 14.63 -12.39
C PHE A 418 18.66 15.15 -12.98
N LEU A 419 18.77 15.21 -14.31
CA LEU A 419 19.96 15.74 -14.98
C LEU A 419 20.15 17.23 -14.64
N ASP A 420 19.07 18.02 -14.61
CA ASP A 420 19.12 19.42 -14.19
C ASP A 420 19.61 19.56 -12.73
N LEU A 421 19.10 18.71 -11.83
CA LEU A 421 19.53 18.68 -10.43
C LEU A 421 21.05 18.44 -10.28
N VAL A 422 21.58 17.46 -11.02
CA VAL A 422 22.99 17.03 -10.94
C VAL A 422 23.93 18.02 -11.62
N PHE A 423 23.60 18.48 -12.83
CA PHE A 423 24.52 19.27 -13.66
C PHE A 423 24.43 20.78 -13.41
N MET A 424 23.25 21.32 -13.09
CA MET A 424 23.08 22.77 -12.94
C MET A 424 23.32 23.27 -11.51
N LYS A 425 23.71 22.38 -10.58
CA LYS A 425 24.06 22.69 -9.18
C LYS A 425 23.08 23.68 -8.54
N ARG A 426 21.78 23.36 -8.58
CA ARG A 426 20.75 24.20 -7.94
C ARG A 426 21.05 24.34 -6.43
N LYS A 427 21.50 25.53 -6.02
CA LYS A 427 21.82 25.88 -4.62
C LYS A 427 20.62 25.71 -3.66
N MET A 428 19.42 25.55 -4.20
CA MET A 428 18.17 25.36 -3.46
C MET A 428 18.11 24.03 -2.70
N PHE A 429 18.78 22.99 -3.19
CA PHE A 429 18.65 21.65 -2.61
C PHE A 429 19.72 21.34 -1.57
N VAL A 430 19.29 20.66 -0.50
CA VAL A 430 20.20 20.10 0.49
C VAL A 430 21.01 18.98 -0.18
N ARG A 431 22.32 18.93 0.08
CA ARG A 431 23.23 17.94 -0.49
C ARG A 431 22.74 16.50 -0.28
N ASP A 432 22.23 16.20 0.91
CA ASP A 432 21.73 14.88 1.28
C ASP A 432 20.52 14.48 0.41
N TYR A 433 19.67 15.44 0.02
CA TYR A 433 18.56 15.21 -0.91
C TYR A 433 19.03 14.94 -2.35
N ILE A 434 20.11 15.59 -2.81
CA ILE A 434 20.71 15.32 -4.12
C ILE A 434 21.25 13.88 -4.16
N ILE A 435 21.94 13.45 -3.10
CA ILE A 435 22.49 12.09 -3.01
C ILE A 435 21.35 11.06 -2.96
N LEU A 436 20.28 11.31 -2.20
CA LEU A 436 19.09 10.46 -2.20
C LEU A 436 18.49 10.30 -3.60
N ASN A 437 18.40 11.37 -4.40
CA ASN A 437 17.94 11.29 -5.79
C ASN A 437 18.87 10.45 -6.67
N ILE A 438 20.20 10.59 -6.51
CA ILE A 438 21.17 9.78 -7.25
C ILE A 438 20.99 8.29 -6.93
N ILE A 439 20.82 7.95 -5.65
CA ILE A 439 20.63 6.55 -5.22
C ILE A 439 19.28 6.03 -5.71
N ALA A 440 18.21 6.81 -5.61
CA ALA A 440 16.89 6.44 -6.12
C ALA A 440 16.90 6.18 -7.64
N MET A 441 17.57 7.04 -8.42
CA MET A 441 17.76 6.81 -9.87
C MET A 441 18.63 5.59 -10.16
N THR A 442 19.64 5.33 -9.32
CA THR A 442 20.49 4.14 -9.45
C THR A 442 19.68 2.87 -9.19
N LEU A 443 18.84 2.86 -8.15
CA LEU A 443 17.94 1.76 -7.84
C LEU A 443 16.91 1.52 -8.95
N LEU A 444 16.31 2.58 -9.49
CA LEU A 444 15.39 2.48 -10.63
C LEU A 444 16.09 1.86 -11.85
N SER A 445 17.32 2.30 -12.13
CA SER A 445 18.13 1.75 -13.22
C SER A 445 18.49 0.29 -12.96
N ALA A 446 18.83 -0.07 -11.72
CA ALA A 446 19.15 -1.43 -11.33
C ALA A 446 17.95 -2.38 -11.53
N LEU A 447 16.72 -1.94 -11.23
CA LEU A 447 15.52 -2.76 -11.49
C LEU A 447 15.33 -3.08 -12.97
N ILE A 448 15.71 -2.16 -13.86
CA ILE A 448 15.61 -2.37 -15.31
C ILE A 448 16.76 -3.25 -15.81
N VAL A 449 17.97 -3.04 -15.27
CA VAL A 449 19.20 -3.64 -15.79
C VAL A 449 19.53 -5.00 -15.16
N VAL A 450 19.14 -5.28 -13.92
CA VAL A 450 19.52 -6.53 -13.22
C VAL A 450 18.41 -7.59 -13.41
N PRO A 451 18.72 -8.77 -14.02
CA PRO A 451 17.78 -9.90 -14.13
C PRO A 451 17.16 -10.29 -12.79
N GLY A 452 15.88 -10.67 -12.78
CA GLY A 452 15.19 -11.16 -11.59
C GLY A 452 14.85 -10.10 -10.54
N LEU A 453 15.61 -9.00 -10.44
CA LEU A 453 15.45 -7.99 -9.38
C LEU A 453 14.06 -7.33 -9.41
N ALA A 454 13.55 -6.99 -10.60
CA ALA A 454 12.21 -6.41 -10.76
C ALA A 454 11.07 -7.36 -10.34
N ASN A 455 11.23 -8.67 -10.53
CA ASN A 455 10.25 -9.66 -10.10
C ASN A 455 10.30 -9.85 -8.58
N THR A 456 11.51 -9.89 -8.00
CA THR A 456 11.73 -10.02 -6.55
C THR A 456 11.17 -8.83 -5.78
N MET A 457 11.47 -7.61 -6.25
CA MET A 457 11.09 -6.38 -5.57
C MET A 457 9.69 -5.88 -5.94
N ASN A 458 9.05 -6.51 -6.93
CA ASN A 458 7.85 -6.04 -7.62
C ASN A 458 8.04 -4.63 -8.22
N MET A 459 8.23 -4.59 -9.54
CA MET A 459 8.54 -3.35 -10.28
C MET A 459 7.56 -2.21 -10.00
N THR A 460 6.25 -2.46 -10.02
CA THR A 460 5.23 -1.42 -9.90
C THR A 460 5.24 -0.79 -8.51
N ARG A 461 5.37 -1.62 -7.46
CA ARG A 461 5.44 -1.19 -6.05
C ARG A 461 6.75 -0.52 -5.71
N PHE A 462 7.87 -1.03 -6.23
CA PHE A 462 9.17 -0.41 -5.96
C PHE A 462 9.26 0.96 -6.64
N TYR A 463 8.75 1.10 -7.87
CA TYR A 463 8.64 2.41 -8.52
C TYR A 463 7.78 3.38 -7.70
N HIS A 464 6.64 2.93 -7.15
CA HIS A 464 5.81 3.73 -6.24
C HIS A 464 6.60 4.27 -5.03
N ILE A 465 7.42 3.44 -4.38
CA ILE A 465 8.28 3.86 -3.26
C ILE A 465 9.33 4.88 -3.73
N LEU A 466 9.98 4.66 -4.88
CA LEU A 466 10.98 5.59 -5.42
C LEU A 466 10.39 6.95 -5.79
N LEU A 467 9.11 7.00 -6.18
CA LEU A 467 8.40 8.25 -6.44
C LEU A 467 8.31 9.16 -5.20
N PHE A 468 8.48 8.67 -3.97
CA PHE A 468 8.57 9.51 -2.77
C PHE A 468 9.74 10.49 -2.81
N ILE A 469 10.77 10.17 -3.63
CA ILE A 469 11.95 11.00 -3.83
C ILE A 469 11.94 11.61 -5.24
N LEU A 470 11.53 10.83 -6.24
CA LEU A 470 11.63 11.18 -7.66
C LEU A 470 10.45 11.98 -8.22
N SER A 471 9.26 11.96 -7.59
CA SER A 471 8.09 12.67 -8.15
C SER A 471 8.31 14.18 -8.37
N PRO A 472 9.08 14.90 -7.52
CA PRO A 472 9.39 16.30 -7.78
C PRO A 472 10.26 16.53 -9.02
N MET A 473 11.04 15.54 -9.44
CA MET A 473 11.87 15.65 -10.64
C MET A 473 11.02 15.76 -11.91
N CYS A 474 9.81 15.18 -11.93
CA CYS A 474 8.87 15.38 -13.04
C CYS A 474 8.50 16.87 -13.22
N VAL A 475 8.28 17.58 -12.10
CA VAL A 475 7.96 19.02 -12.13
C VAL A 475 9.18 19.84 -12.51
N VAL A 476 10.35 19.55 -11.94
CA VAL A 476 11.61 20.24 -12.26
C VAL A 476 11.98 20.06 -13.72
N GLY A 477 11.79 18.87 -14.30
CA GLY A 477 12.06 18.60 -15.71
C GLY A 477 11.18 19.42 -16.64
N ALA A 478 9.88 19.54 -16.34
CA ALA A 478 8.96 20.36 -17.13
C ALA A 478 9.36 21.84 -17.12
N GLU A 479 9.73 22.36 -15.94
CA GLU A 479 10.24 23.73 -15.81
C GLU A 479 11.53 23.96 -16.58
N PHE A 480 12.49 23.02 -16.47
CA PHE A 480 13.75 23.12 -17.17
C PHE A 480 13.58 23.22 -18.68
N ILE A 481 12.73 22.37 -19.27
CA ILE A 481 12.43 22.40 -20.72
C ILE A 481 11.78 23.74 -21.09
N CYS A 482 10.79 24.19 -20.32
CA CYS A 482 10.09 25.44 -20.59
C CYS A 482 11.00 26.67 -20.45
N HIS A 483 11.94 26.64 -19.51
CA HIS A 483 12.94 27.70 -19.33
C HIS A 483 13.83 27.84 -20.56
N ARG A 484 14.21 26.72 -21.18
CA ARG A 484 15.01 26.71 -22.43
C ARG A 484 14.22 27.23 -23.63
N LEU A 485 12.91 26.95 -23.68
CA LEU A 485 12.05 27.39 -24.78
C LEU A 485 11.64 28.87 -24.67
N SER A 486 11.30 29.36 -23.47
CA SER A 486 10.89 30.74 -23.27
C SER A 486 11.14 31.24 -21.84
N LYS A 487 12.23 31.98 -21.66
CA LYS A 487 12.65 32.55 -20.38
C LYS A 487 11.61 33.47 -19.71
N ASN A 488 10.86 34.25 -20.49
CA ASN A 488 9.95 35.28 -19.93
C ASN A 488 8.60 34.74 -19.44
N LYS A 489 8.23 33.52 -19.84
CA LYS A 489 6.92 32.91 -19.55
C LYS A 489 7.02 31.47 -19.01
N GLU A 490 8.21 31.09 -18.53
CA GLU A 490 8.54 29.74 -18.04
C GLU A 490 7.47 29.18 -17.11
N LYS A 491 7.10 29.90 -16.05
CA LYS A 491 6.14 29.40 -15.04
C LYS A 491 4.76 29.11 -15.63
N LEU A 492 4.32 29.92 -16.60
CA LEU A 492 3.04 29.73 -17.27
C LEU A 492 3.11 28.51 -18.18
N TYR A 493 4.14 28.41 -19.03
CA TYR A 493 4.31 27.28 -19.93
C TYR A 493 4.51 25.97 -19.18
N ALA A 494 5.30 25.96 -18.11
CA ALA A 494 5.48 24.79 -17.26
C ALA A 494 4.15 24.35 -16.62
N SER A 495 3.33 25.31 -16.14
CA SER A 495 1.99 24.99 -15.62
C SER A 495 1.10 24.37 -16.69
N VAL A 496 1.11 24.91 -17.93
CA VAL A 496 0.33 24.36 -19.06
C VAL A 496 0.78 22.95 -19.43
N VAL A 497 2.10 22.72 -19.51
CA VAL A 497 2.67 21.39 -19.80
C VAL A 497 2.27 20.40 -18.70
N LEU A 498 2.43 20.78 -17.42
CA LEU A 498 2.07 19.92 -16.29
C LEU A 498 0.57 19.61 -16.25
N ILE A 499 -0.29 20.61 -16.48
CA ILE A 499 -1.74 20.39 -16.58
C ILE A 499 -2.04 19.39 -17.69
N THR A 500 -1.50 19.61 -18.89
CA THR A 500 -1.80 18.77 -20.05
C THR A 500 -1.31 17.33 -19.84
N VAL A 501 -0.07 17.15 -19.42
CA VAL A 501 0.55 15.83 -19.24
C VAL A 501 -0.06 15.09 -18.05
N LEU A 502 -0.13 15.73 -16.87
CA LEU A 502 -0.57 15.05 -15.65
C LEU A 502 -2.08 14.81 -15.61
N MET A 503 -2.90 15.66 -16.22
CA MET A 503 -4.33 15.36 -16.34
C MET A 503 -4.57 14.15 -17.24
N LEU A 504 -3.94 14.10 -18.42
CA LEU A 504 -4.14 12.98 -19.34
C LEU A 504 -3.59 11.69 -18.72
N TYR A 505 -2.41 11.75 -18.10
CA TYR A 505 -1.87 10.65 -17.31
C TYR A 505 -2.89 10.20 -16.23
N PHE A 506 -3.42 11.12 -15.42
CA PHE A 506 -4.40 10.80 -14.38
C PHE A 506 -5.68 10.14 -14.93
N LEU A 507 -6.25 10.65 -16.03
CA LEU A 507 -7.46 10.09 -16.63
C LEU A 507 -7.24 8.69 -17.23
N PHE A 508 -6.03 8.41 -17.75
CA PHE A 508 -5.68 7.06 -18.20
C PHE A 508 -5.42 6.10 -17.04
N GLN A 509 -4.68 6.53 -16.01
CA GLN A 509 -4.34 5.71 -14.85
C GLN A 509 -5.56 5.37 -13.99
N THR A 510 -6.50 6.30 -13.83
CA THR A 510 -7.79 6.03 -13.17
C THR A 510 -8.73 5.15 -14.01
N SER A 511 -8.31 4.78 -15.22
CA SER A 511 -9.11 4.10 -16.24
C SER A 511 -10.39 4.82 -16.67
N PHE A 512 -10.50 6.13 -16.40
CA PHE A 512 -11.63 6.94 -16.84
C PHE A 512 -11.79 6.86 -18.37
N VAL A 513 -10.69 7.02 -19.11
CA VAL A 513 -10.74 6.95 -20.58
C VAL A 513 -11.23 5.58 -21.03
N TYR A 514 -10.67 4.49 -20.47
CA TYR A 514 -11.05 3.13 -20.85
C TYR A 514 -12.53 2.83 -20.58
N GLU A 515 -13.08 3.35 -19.48
CA GLU A 515 -14.51 3.22 -19.17
C GLU A 515 -15.37 3.87 -20.27
N ILE A 516 -15.08 5.12 -20.62
CA ILE A 516 -15.84 5.90 -21.60
C ILE A 516 -15.80 5.29 -23.01
N VAL A 517 -14.63 4.81 -23.47
CA VAL A 517 -14.52 4.19 -24.81
C VAL A 517 -14.93 2.72 -24.85
N GLY A 518 -15.32 2.11 -23.73
CA GLY A 518 -15.86 0.75 -23.74
C GLY A 518 -14.81 -0.37 -23.93
N VAL A 519 -13.53 -0.09 -23.70
CA VAL A 519 -12.43 -1.09 -23.89
C VAL A 519 -12.01 -1.74 -22.58
N LYS A 520 -11.24 -2.84 -22.63
CA LYS A 520 -10.76 -3.48 -21.39
C LYS A 520 -10.08 -2.47 -20.44
N SER A 521 -10.46 -2.52 -19.17
CA SER A 521 -10.10 -1.55 -18.12
C SER A 521 -9.64 -2.30 -16.87
N TRP A 522 -8.72 -1.70 -16.11
CA TRP A 522 -8.19 -2.26 -14.86
C TRP A 522 -8.84 -1.66 -13.60
N SER A 523 -9.84 -0.79 -13.77
CA SER A 523 -10.56 -0.18 -12.65
C SER A 523 -11.78 -1.00 -12.25
N LEU A 524 -11.65 -1.74 -11.14
CA LEU A 524 -12.78 -2.43 -10.53
C LEU A 524 -13.95 -1.46 -10.22
N PRO A 525 -13.71 -0.24 -9.68
CA PRO A 525 -14.81 0.69 -9.40
C PRO A 525 -15.58 1.19 -10.60
N LEU A 526 -14.92 1.33 -11.75
CA LEU A 526 -15.59 1.83 -12.95
C LEU A 526 -16.15 0.70 -13.80
N SER A 527 -15.41 -0.40 -13.98
CA SER A 527 -15.67 -1.34 -15.07
C SER A 527 -16.06 -2.76 -14.62
N LYS A 528 -16.28 -3.02 -13.31
CA LYS A 528 -16.61 -4.36 -12.77
C LYS A 528 -17.71 -5.08 -13.57
N TYR A 529 -18.77 -4.38 -13.97
CA TYR A 529 -19.94 -4.95 -14.63
C TYR A 529 -19.66 -5.58 -16.01
N ARG A 530 -18.52 -5.25 -16.64
CA ARG A 530 -18.10 -5.78 -17.94
C ARG A 530 -16.81 -6.60 -17.88
N MET A 531 -16.25 -6.82 -16.68
CA MET A 531 -15.06 -7.64 -16.51
C MET A 531 -15.38 -9.12 -16.71
N GLN A 532 -14.45 -9.86 -17.31
CA GLN A 532 -14.59 -11.30 -17.42
C GLN A 532 -14.52 -11.94 -16.02
N PRO A 533 -15.39 -12.92 -15.70
CA PRO A 533 -15.42 -13.55 -14.39
C PRO A 533 -14.07 -14.11 -13.94
N LEU A 534 -13.35 -14.77 -14.86
CA LEU A 534 -12.04 -15.33 -14.58
C LEU A 534 -11.08 -14.24 -14.06
N GLU A 535 -10.97 -13.13 -14.78
CA GLU A 535 -10.11 -12.00 -14.40
C GLU A 535 -10.54 -11.36 -13.07
N LEU A 536 -11.86 -11.18 -12.87
CA LEU A 536 -12.44 -10.60 -11.66
C LEU A 536 -12.10 -11.41 -10.40
N TYR A 537 -12.26 -12.73 -10.45
CA TYR A 537 -12.04 -13.61 -9.30
C TYR A 537 -10.57 -14.00 -9.11
N THR A 538 -9.73 -13.94 -10.14
CA THR A 538 -8.29 -14.26 -10.02
C THR A 538 -7.40 -13.04 -9.88
N GLN A 539 -7.41 -12.14 -10.86
CA GLN A 539 -6.46 -11.01 -10.93
C GLN A 539 -6.84 -9.93 -9.92
N PHE A 540 -8.13 -9.60 -9.81
CA PHE A 540 -8.58 -8.63 -8.81
C PHE A 540 -8.80 -9.27 -7.44
N GLY A 541 -8.98 -10.59 -7.36
CA GLY A 541 -9.29 -11.27 -6.10
C GLY A 541 -10.59 -10.76 -5.48
N TYR A 542 -11.60 -10.45 -6.31
CA TYR A 542 -12.92 -10.07 -5.83
C TYR A 542 -13.58 -11.25 -5.13
N SER A 543 -14.27 -11.01 -4.02
CA SER A 543 -15.00 -12.04 -3.26
C SER A 543 -16.50 -11.75 -3.31
N SER A 544 -17.30 -12.68 -3.84
CA SER A 544 -18.76 -12.55 -3.82
C SER A 544 -19.35 -12.92 -2.46
N GLU A 545 -20.46 -12.28 -2.10
CA GLU A 545 -21.16 -12.52 -0.84
C GLU A 545 -21.58 -13.98 -0.63
N PRO A 546 -22.14 -14.70 -1.64
CA PRO A 546 -22.45 -16.12 -1.49
C PRO A 546 -21.22 -16.98 -1.20
N CYS A 547 -20.07 -16.70 -1.83
CA CYS A 547 -18.83 -17.43 -1.59
C CYS A 547 -18.27 -17.17 -0.18
N VAL A 548 -18.35 -15.92 0.29
CA VAL A 548 -17.91 -15.59 1.66
C VAL A 548 -18.81 -16.26 2.70
N PHE A 549 -20.13 -16.23 2.49
CA PHE A 549 -21.08 -16.89 3.40
C PHE A 549 -20.86 -18.41 3.43
N SER A 550 -20.65 -19.05 2.28
CA SER A 550 -20.39 -20.50 2.24
C SER A 550 -19.04 -20.86 2.87
N ALA A 551 -18.00 -20.04 2.70
CA ALA A 551 -16.72 -20.25 3.38
C ALA A 551 -16.87 -20.14 4.92
N GLN A 552 -17.65 -19.17 5.41
CA GLN A 552 -17.96 -19.05 6.84
C GLN A 552 -18.82 -20.22 7.34
N TRP A 553 -19.77 -20.68 6.53
CA TRP A 553 -20.58 -21.86 6.84
C TRP A 553 -19.70 -23.10 6.98
N LEU A 554 -18.75 -23.31 6.04
CA LEU A 554 -17.78 -24.42 6.09
C LEU A 554 -17.02 -24.41 7.42
N ALA A 555 -16.47 -23.25 7.79
CA ALA A 555 -15.69 -23.08 9.02
C ALA A 555 -16.49 -23.36 10.32
N ARG A 556 -17.81 -23.11 10.31
CA ARG A 556 -18.69 -23.30 11.47
C ARG A 556 -19.22 -24.72 11.60
N ASN A 557 -19.43 -25.41 10.48
CA ASN A 557 -20.13 -26.69 10.47
C ASN A 557 -19.22 -27.90 10.23
N ILE A 558 -18.04 -27.69 9.63
CA ILE A 558 -17.08 -28.75 9.33
C ILE A 558 -15.78 -28.47 10.09
N ASN A 559 -15.24 -29.50 10.74
CA ASN A 559 -13.92 -29.40 11.36
C ASN A 559 -12.83 -29.40 10.29
N VAL A 560 -12.49 -28.20 9.81
CA VAL A 560 -11.55 -27.96 8.72
C VAL A 560 -10.13 -28.47 8.98
N LYS A 561 -9.76 -28.72 10.25
CA LYS A 561 -8.45 -29.29 10.62
C LYS A 561 -8.34 -30.80 10.36
N VAL A 562 -9.47 -31.48 10.26
CA VAL A 562 -9.54 -32.94 10.07
C VAL A 562 -10.08 -33.29 8.68
N ALA A 563 -11.01 -32.48 8.17
CA ALA A 563 -11.59 -32.68 6.85
C ALA A 563 -10.55 -32.43 5.75
N LYS A 564 -10.48 -33.33 4.78
CA LYS A 564 -9.75 -33.08 3.53
C LYS A 564 -10.62 -32.24 2.61
N ILE A 565 -10.18 -31.02 2.33
CA ILE A 565 -10.94 -30.06 1.53
C ILE A 565 -10.27 -29.92 0.17
N HIS A 566 -11.07 -30.02 -0.90
CA HIS A 566 -10.66 -29.78 -2.27
C HIS A 566 -11.32 -28.49 -2.77
N ALA A 567 -10.54 -27.59 -3.37
CA ALA A 567 -11.05 -26.35 -3.96
C ALA A 567 -10.17 -25.90 -5.13
N ASP A 568 -10.66 -24.98 -5.94
CA ASP A 568 -9.85 -24.35 -6.98
C ASP A 568 -8.83 -23.34 -6.38
N VAL A 569 -7.83 -22.95 -7.18
CA VAL A 569 -6.74 -22.10 -6.70
C VAL A 569 -7.22 -20.71 -6.26
N SER A 570 -8.19 -20.13 -6.97
CA SER A 570 -8.72 -18.80 -6.64
C SER A 570 -9.39 -18.81 -5.27
N THR A 571 -10.32 -19.74 -5.07
CA THR A 571 -11.07 -19.90 -3.84
C THR A 571 -10.15 -20.22 -2.66
N ARG A 572 -9.22 -21.16 -2.88
CA ARG A 572 -8.20 -21.54 -1.89
C ARG A 572 -7.38 -20.35 -1.44
N ASN A 573 -6.95 -19.49 -2.37
CA ASN A 573 -6.09 -18.35 -2.06
C ASN A 573 -6.83 -17.14 -1.49
N ASN A 574 -8.16 -17.08 -1.65
CA ASN A 574 -8.95 -15.91 -1.34
C ASN A 574 -9.99 -16.19 -0.24
N VAL A 575 -11.20 -16.65 -0.60
CA VAL A 575 -12.33 -16.73 0.34
C VAL A 575 -12.15 -17.79 1.44
N LEU A 576 -11.63 -18.98 1.11
CA LEU A 576 -11.40 -20.02 2.12
C LEU A 576 -10.31 -19.62 3.11
N PHE A 577 -9.26 -18.97 2.61
CA PHE A 577 -8.15 -18.53 3.43
C PHE A 577 -8.55 -17.36 4.35
N SER A 578 -9.20 -16.33 3.79
CA SER A 578 -9.48 -15.08 4.52
C SER A 578 -10.78 -15.11 5.33
N TYR A 579 -11.79 -15.88 4.91
CA TYR A 579 -13.11 -15.96 5.56
C TYR A 579 -13.45 -17.35 6.08
N GLY A 580 -12.97 -18.41 5.42
CA GLY A 580 -13.10 -19.79 5.91
C GLY A 580 -12.08 -20.16 7.00
N MET A 581 -11.06 -19.32 7.23
CA MET A 581 -9.97 -19.56 8.18
C MET A 581 -9.26 -20.92 7.98
N VAL A 582 -9.23 -21.41 6.73
CA VAL A 582 -8.55 -22.67 6.35
C VAL A 582 -7.22 -22.32 5.70
N THR A 583 -6.11 -22.92 6.15
CA THR A 583 -4.80 -22.64 5.56
C THR A 583 -4.68 -23.21 4.15
N LYS A 584 -3.80 -22.63 3.33
CA LYS A 584 -3.65 -23.06 1.92
C LYS A 584 -3.11 -24.47 1.80
N GLU A 585 -2.35 -24.91 2.81
CA GLU A 585 -1.72 -26.22 2.91
C GLU A 585 -2.74 -27.32 3.24
N GLU A 586 -3.84 -26.96 3.90
CA GLU A 586 -4.94 -27.88 4.25
C GLU A 586 -5.93 -28.11 3.08
N VAL A 587 -5.79 -27.35 1.99
CA VAL A 587 -6.71 -27.39 0.83
C VAL A 587 -6.00 -27.95 -0.41
N PHE A 588 -6.49 -29.10 -0.85
CA PHE A 588 -6.07 -29.75 -2.08
C PHE A 588 -6.61 -28.99 -3.30
N VAL A 589 -5.76 -28.78 -4.30
CA VAL A 589 -6.15 -28.09 -5.54
C VAL A 589 -6.87 -29.04 -6.47
N LEU A 590 -8.04 -28.62 -6.94
CA LEU A 590 -8.77 -29.36 -7.95
C LEU A 590 -8.02 -29.43 -9.29
N SER A 591 -8.05 -30.62 -9.88
CA SER A 591 -7.50 -30.95 -11.20
C SER A 591 -8.41 -31.93 -11.91
N ASN A 592 -8.24 -32.10 -13.21
CA ASN A 592 -8.98 -33.07 -14.02
C ASN A 592 -8.76 -34.55 -13.58
N VAL A 593 -7.69 -34.83 -12.85
CA VAL A 593 -7.38 -36.17 -12.31
C VAL A 593 -7.73 -36.32 -10.83
N THR A 594 -8.34 -35.31 -10.21
CA THR A 594 -8.71 -35.38 -8.80
C THR A 594 -9.76 -36.47 -8.59
N THR A 595 -9.54 -37.34 -7.61
CA THR A 595 -10.52 -38.33 -7.15
C THR A 595 -10.93 -37.97 -5.73
N VAL A 596 -12.25 -37.88 -5.47
CA VAL A 596 -12.80 -37.52 -4.16
C VAL A 596 -13.27 -38.80 -3.47
N LYS A 597 -12.73 -39.08 -2.28
CA LYS A 597 -13.13 -40.26 -1.50
C LYS A 597 -14.33 -39.97 -0.61
N ASN A 598 -14.96 -41.03 -0.09
CA ASN A 598 -16.02 -40.90 0.89
C ASN A 598 -15.59 -39.99 2.05
N SER A 599 -16.48 -39.06 2.43
CA SER A 599 -16.28 -38.06 3.48
C SER A 599 -15.25 -36.95 3.20
N GLU A 600 -14.61 -36.92 2.02
CA GLU A 600 -13.82 -35.77 1.58
C GLU A 600 -14.75 -34.62 1.13
N ILE A 601 -14.34 -33.38 1.36
CA ILE A 601 -15.15 -32.19 1.11
C ILE A 601 -14.67 -31.51 -0.17
N VAL A 602 -15.61 -31.13 -1.03
CA VAL A 602 -15.33 -30.32 -2.22
C VAL A 602 -16.06 -29.00 -2.07
N TYR A 603 -15.30 -27.91 -2.15
CA TYR A 603 -15.85 -26.57 -2.21
C TYR A 603 -15.83 -26.08 -3.65
N PHE A 604 -16.98 -25.68 -4.16
CA PHE A 604 -17.13 -25.00 -5.44
C PHE A 604 -17.57 -23.55 -5.22
N GLY A 605 -16.77 -22.61 -5.71
CA GLY A 605 -17.11 -21.19 -5.77
C GLY A 605 -17.94 -20.84 -7.01
N ARG A 606 -18.29 -19.56 -7.13
CA ARG A 606 -19.06 -19.04 -8.27
C ARG A 606 -18.42 -19.32 -9.63
N LEU A 607 -17.11 -19.17 -9.73
CA LEU A 607 -16.37 -19.46 -10.96
C LEU A 607 -16.58 -20.92 -11.42
N ASN A 608 -16.73 -21.84 -10.47
CA ASN A 608 -16.91 -23.25 -10.76
C ASN A 608 -18.37 -23.58 -11.11
N LEU A 609 -19.34 -23.12 -10.31
CA LEU A 609 -20.76 -23.48 -10.47
C LEU A 609 -21.50 -22.66 -11.53
N ILE A 610 -21.17 -21.38 -11.68
CA ILE A 610 -21.86 -20.47 -12.61
C ILE A 610 -21.10 -20.35 -13.92
N ASP A 611 -19.80 -20.10 -13.85
CA ASP A 611 -18.98 -19.90 -15.05
C ASP A 611 -18.43 -21.21 -15.63
N GLY A 612 -18.55 -22.32 -14.90
CA GLY A 612 -18.13 -23.65 -15.36
C GLY A 612 -16.62 -23.83 -15.46
N VAL A 613 -15.83 -22.96 -14.82
CA VAL A 613 -14.36 -22.95 -14.90
C VAL A 613 -13.75 -23.37 -13.58
N ILE A 614 -12.80 -24.30 -13.63
CA ILE A 614 -12.00 -24.71 -12.46
C ILE A 614 -10.55 -24.32 -12.71
N LEU A 615 -9.99 -23.59 -11.76
CA LEU A 615 -8.59 -23.19 -11.82
C LEU A 615 -7.71 -24.16 -11.04
N GLY A 616 -6.88 -24.90 -11.77
CA GLY A 616 -5.74 -25.61 -11.24
C GLY A 616 -4.52 -24.69 -11.06
N THR A 617 -3.38 -25.29 -10.68
CA THR A 617 -2.13 -24.53 -10.43
C THR A 617 -1.53 -23.92 -11.69
N ARG A 618 -1.74 -24.54 -12.86
CA ARG A 618 -1.16 -24.12 -14.14
C ARG A 618 -2.17 -23.99 -15.28
N TYR A 619 -3.32 -24.64 -15.15
CA TYR A 619 -4.30 -24.76 -16.20
C TYR A 619 -5.70 -24.49 -15.65
N ALA A 620 -6.59 -24.07 -16.53
CA ALA A 620 -8.02 -23.99 -16.28
C ALA A 620 -8.72 -25.14 -17.02
N TRP A 621 -9.74 -25.71 -16.39
CA TRP A 621 -10.52 -26.83 -16.93
C TRP A 621 -12.00 -26.45 -16.92
N ASN A 622 -12.81 -27.12 -17.74
CA ASN A 622 -14.25 -27.04 -17.56
C ASN A 622 -14.64 -27.91 -16.36
N ILE A 623 -15.64 -27.49 -15.58
CA ILE A 623 -16.17 -28.31 -14.49
C ILE A 623 -16.61 -29.70 -14.97
N SER A 624 -17.14 -29.81 -16.19
CA SER A 624 -17.55 -31.07 -16.81
C SER A 624 -16.40 -32.07 -17.03
N ASP A 625 -15.14 -31.62 -17.00
CA ASP A 625 -13.97 -32.48 -17.10
C ASP A 625 -13.68 -33.24 -15.79
N LEU A 626 -14.39 -32.93 -14.70
CA LEU A 626 -14.25 -33.63 -13.43
C LEU A 626 -15.06 -34.93 -13.41
N THR A 627 -14.36 -36.06 -13.29
CA THR A 627 -14.98 -37.40 -13.33
C THR A 627 -15.81 -37.76 -12.10
N PHE A 628 -15.56 -37.11 -10.95
CA PHE A 628 -16.19 -37.46 -9.67
C PHE A 628 -17.51 -36.72 -9.39
N LEU A 629 -18.00 -35.88 -10.31
CA LEU A 629 -19.21 -35.06 -10.07
C LEU A 629 -20.48 -35.89 -9.78
N GLN A 630 -20.52 -37.15 -10.22
CA GLN A 630 -21.64 -38.06 -9.94
C GLN A 630 -21.53 -38.71 -8.54
N ASN A 631 -20.35 -38.65 -7.92
CA ASN A 631 -20.02 -39.32 -6.66
C ASN A 631 -19.93 -38.32 -5.51
N ILE A 632 -20.66 -37.20 -5.58
CA ILE A 632 -20.69 -36.19 -4.51
C ILE A 632 -22.13 -35.82 -4.15
N ASN A 633 -22.39 -35.67 -2.85
CA ASN A 633 -23.66 -35.21 -2.31
C ASN A 633 -23.56 -33.76 -1.83
N THR A 634 -24.59 -32.96 -2.08
CA THR A 634 -24.66 -31.57 -1.60
C THR A 634 -24.84 -31.55 -0.08
N ILE A 635 -23.94 -30.88 0.64
CA ILE A 635 -24.06 -30.59 2.07
C ILE A 635 -24.67 -29.20 2.27
N TYR A 636 -24.22 -28.24 1.44
CA TYR A 636 -24.67 -26.86 1.47
C TYR A 636 -24.62 -26.28 0.06
N SER A 637 -25.62 -25.51 -0.33
CA SER A 637 -25.59 -24.71 -1.55
C SER A 637 -26.42 -23.45 -1.38
N ASN A 638 -25.97 -22.35 -1.96
CA ASN A 638 -26.71 -21.10 -2.06
C ASN A 638 -26.92 -20.66 -3.52
N GLY A 639 -26.84 -21.61 -4.46
CA GLY A 639 -27.01 -21.37 -5.90
C GLY A 639 -25.75 -20.84 -6.59
N GLU A 640 -24.94 -20.01 -5.94
CA GLU A 640 -23.68 -19.49 -6.52
C GLU A 640 -22.42 -20.15 -5.96
N SER A 641 -22.50 -20.79 -4.80
CA SER A 641 -21.42 -21.57 -4.21
C SER A 641 -21.99 -22.78 -3.50
N GLY A 642 -21.19 -23.82 -3.37
CA GLY A 642 -21.62 -25.09 -2.80
C GLY A 642 -20.51 -25.86 -2.13
N ILE A 643 -20.90 -26.67 -1.16
CA ILE A 643 -20.06 -27.58 -0.41
C ILE A 643 -20.65 -28.97 -0.57
N TYR A 644 -19.81 -29.89 -1.02
CA TYR A 644 -20.19 -31.24 -1.38
C TYR A 644 -19.34 -32.25 -0.62
N GLN A 645 -19.89 -33.44 -0.38
CA GLN A 645 -19.21 -34.56 0.26
C GLN A 645 -19.04 -35.70 -0.74
N GLY A 646 -17.86 -36.29 -0.81
CA GLY A 646 -17.64 -37.53 -1.54
C GLY A 646 -18.48 -38.68 -0.99
N VAL A 647 -19.02 -39.49 -1.91
CA VAL A 647 -19.79 -40.71 -1.68
C VAL A 647 -19.11 -41.83 -2.48
N ASP A 648 -19.09 -43.04 -1.93
CA ASP A 648 -18.49 -44.22 -2.60
C ASP A 648 -19.23 -44.60 -3.89
#